data_AF-A0A957CJ41-F1
#
_entry.id   AF-A0A957CJ41-F1
#
_cell.length_a   1.000
_cell.length_b   1.000
_cell.length_c   1.000
_cell.angle_alpha   90.00
_cell.angle_beta   90.00
_cell.angle_gamma   90.00
#
_symmetry.space_group_name_H-M   'P 1'
#
loop_
_entity.id
_entity.type
_entity.pdbx_description
1 polymer ?
#
loop_
_entity_poly.entity_id
_entity_poly.type
_entity_poly.pdbx_seq_one_letter_code
_entity_poly.pdbx_strand_id
1 'polypeptide(L)'
;MTVIRHDDNRGGLAYPFLPNDLQWQIISRPFGDDEALNKIFQADPPTLRWVKDDKVLDLQVSGMNTTEFLNRSGLQFSMHKGGYVLSKRLSRVMRPYRYWGFFSEDEVTIDYNDFLDGKLWDGSGQVSRSFIQRLADSLELDERHRRELLHSNRFEVTTLHTGGQDKGHVLVVDDLAVDFMFPAGSAKQELALVDGRIFIGLQPIHSEDQMCLDVQSLINLHPFFQPEHLLAWAGMESALFLEGIGNGRLESILNRLYDAESVADLDSLADWHVGEYIASGGSLMWFAGMVKAVAKQHLNRLGSRAGKFRAPAPGGRYYIFPAAVGNRDVPEGHIELDPDCATAWVNDSDWLNTIVDVLGGCDGDDALWIFPFADMDEERKHKILIWRSPNQLGEYVVLEPTANSHTIEWAIPEGTLSYPKMKSRLLPNRIDSCHYQYGQLTEASDSMTGKSYSIAAMSSTIHRAAANQGTLGSFCNVTMLCKAIYGRLPEKLPATLEDVIDGSVKTGLDLSPVKAWNQMALTRMAKHGQKNANRAMPAALLNRLPEWLRSQAVVAESHWLDTLAGAMEMHTAQYWADVEALATEACPPIEVFEHGRDWMPTGKELRQAYSRVIRQAINANDEVDDTAFDAARIASEAFLNQWPAGKQHNVLIGAAAYLYAQGSQNGEPVRDALIWQLGEKREVSGRESGIAQSMLEALRQIGLLGEPMWTETAGALLYYREEDCPKCAGVPVRLNGVWLNLLNATGDQQYSRMSEVPPAQREQAKARIADYVQDKFRGMMLFTEVTDNNRVVTRTPHGNLFG
;
A
#
# COMPACT_ATOMS: atom_id res chain seq x y z
N MET A 1 12.27 8.91 16.34
CA MET A 1 13.62 8.90 15.73
C MET A 1 13.76 7.58 15.00
N THR A 2 14.18 7.59 13.75
CA THR A 2 14.37 6.38 12.94
C THR A 2 15.83 6.32 12.54
N VAL A 3 16.46 5.15 12.61
CA VAL A 3 17.86 4.95 12.24
C VAL A 3 17.91 3.90 11.14
N ILE A 4 18.60 4.22 10.05
CA ILE A 4 18.94 3.29 8.97
C ILE A 4 20.45 3.04 9.08
N ARG A 5 20.87 1.78 9.08
CA ARG A 5 22.28 1.37 9.23
C ARG A 5 22.76 0.65 7.98
N HIS A 6 24.08 0.62 7.77
CA HIS A 6 24.71 -0.03 6.64
C HIS A 6 24.33 -1.52 6.46
N ASP A 7 24.09 -2.24 7.56
CA ASP A 7 23.79 -3.67 7.62
C ASP A 7 22.28 -4.01 7.56
N ASP A 8 21.40 -3.01 7.46
CA ASP A 8 19.98 -3.25 7.24
C ASP A 8 19.75 -4.01 5.93
N ASN A 9 18.90 -5.05 5.96
CA ASN A 9 18.43 -5.72 4.75
C ASN A 9 17.44 -4.81 4.01
N ARG A 10 17.68 -4.59 2.71
CA ARG A 10 16.89 -3.68 1.87
C ARG A 10 16.39 -4.34 0.58
N GLY A 11 16.31 -5.67 0.55
CA GLY A 11 15.74 -6.40 -0.58
C GLY A 11 16.43 -6.12 -1.91
N GLY A 12 17.77 -6.19 -1.91
CA GLY A 12 18.58 -5.92 -3.10
C GLY A 12 18.76 -4.43 -3.44
N LEU A 13 18.17 -3.50 -2.68
CA LEU A 13 18.48 -2.08 -2.82
C LEU A 13 19.80 -1.72 -2.10
N ALA A 14 20.60 -0.85 -2.73
CA ALA A 14 21.87 -0.38 -2.19
C ALA A 14 21.95 1.15 -2.18
N TYR A 15 22.70 1.74 -1.25
CA TYR A 15 23.03 3.17 -1.26
C TYR A 15 24.32 3.37 -2.06
N PRO A 16 24.30 3.88 -3.30
CA PRO A 16 25.47 3.87 -4.19
C PRO A 16 26.66 4.66 -3.63
N PHE A 17 26.38 5.75 -2.92
CA PHE A 17 27.39 6.61 -2.29
C PHE A 17 27.74 6.20 -0.85
N LEU A 18 27.08 5.18 -0.30
CA LEU A 18 27.29 4.68 1.07
C LEU A 18 27.49 3.15 1.05
N PRO A 19 28.64 2.66 0.57
CA PRO A 19 28.94 1.23 0.60
C PRO A 19 29.07 0.69 2.04
N ASN A 20 28.80 -0.60 2.23
CA ASN A 20 28.70 -1.23 3.55
C ASN A 20 30.03 -1.21 4.34
N ASP A 21 31.17 -1.11 3.67
CA ASP A 21 32.50 -1.02 4.29
C ASP A 21 32.69 0.27 5.11
N LEU A 22 31.85 1.29 4.88
CA LEU A 22 31.91 2.57 5.59
C LEU A 22 31.28 2.56 6.98
N GLN A 23 30.57 1.49 7.38
CA GLN A 23 29.94 1.39 8.71
C GLN A 23 29.07 2.62 9.04
N TRP A 24 28.23 3.03 8.10
CA TRP A 24 27.45 4.26 8.17
C TRP A 24 26.08 4.06 8.83
N GLN A 25 25.49 5.17 9.29
CA GLN A 25 24.08 5.24 9.67
C GLN A 25 23.45 6.59 9.29
N ILE A 26 22.18 6.58 8.89
CA ILE A 26 21.36 7.78 8.66
C ILE A 26 20.35 7.89 9.79
N ILE A 27 20.41 8.99 10.53
CA ILE A 27 19.53 9.28 11.66
C ILE A 27 18.49 10.31 11.25
N SER A 28 17.22 9.93 11.35
CA SER A 28 16.07 10.80 11.09
C SER A 28 15.52 11.42 12.37
N ARG A 29 15.59 12.76 12.47
CA ARG A 29 15.09 13.56 13.60
C ARG A 29 13.98 14.50 13.14
N PRO A 30 12.71 14.32 13.58
CA PRO A 30 11.64 15.26 13.28
C PRO A 30 11.89 16.61 13.96
N PHE A 31 11.41 17.71 13.38
CA PHE A 31 11.56 19.04 13.98
C PHE A 31 10.88 19.15 15.35
N GLY A 32 9.71 18.53 15.52
CA GLY A 32 9.01 18.44 16.81
C GLY A 32 8.71 19.80 17.45
N ASP A 33 8.92 19.89 18.76
CA ASP A 33 8.88 21.13 19.55
C ASP A 33 10.28 21.76 19.69
N ASP A 34 10.38 22.89 20.40
CA ASP A 34 11.66 23.57 20.65
C ASP A 34 12.69 22.65 21.33
N GLU A 35 12.26 21.69 22.16
CA GLU A 35 13.16 20.71 22.77
C GLU A 35 13.74 19.75 21.73
N ALA A 36 12.90 19.22 20.83
CA ALA A 36 13.35 18.39 19.72
C ALA A 36 14.30 19.14 18.78
N LEU A 37 14.01 20.41 18.49
CA LEU A 37 14.88 21.27 17.69
C LEU A 37 16.22 21.52 18.39
N ASN A 38 16.22 21.79 19.70
CA ASN A 38 17.44 21.92 20.49
C ASN A 38 18.29 20.64 20.47
N LYS A 39 17.65 19.45 20.55
CA LYS A 39 18.35 18.16 20.44
C LYS A 39 19.05 17.98 19.09
N ILE A 40 18.52 18.53 17.99
CA ILE A 40 19.18 18.50 16.67
C ILE A 40 20.48 19.31 16.69
N PHE A 41 20.47 20.48 17.34
CA PHE A 41 21.63 21.37 17.41
C PHE A 41 22.66 20.98 18.47
N GLN A 42 22.24 20.26 19.52
CA GLN A 42 23.13 19.73 20.57
C GLN A 42 23.77 18.39 20.20
N ALA A 43 23.25 17.70 19.18
CA ALA A 43 23.84 16.45 18.70
C ALA A 43 25.26 16.67 18.17
N ASP A 44 26.11 15.66 18.36
CA ASP A 44 27.46 15.66 17.78
C ASP A 44 27.41 15.92 16.27
N PRO A 45 28.34 16.73 15.73
CA PRO A 45 28.34 17.07 14.31
C PRO A 45 28.38 15.80 13.44
N PRO A 46 27.37 15.58 12.58
CA PRO A 46 27.36 14.43 11.66
C PRO A 46 28.35 14.65 10.51
N THR A 47 28.61 13.58 9.74
CA THR A 47 29.38 13.65 8.50
C THR A 47 28.68 14.54 7.48
N LEU A 48 27.37 14.34 7.28
CA LEU A 48 26.49 15.23 6.50
C LEU A 48 25.16 15.44 7.23
N ARG A 49 24.54 16.59 6.98
CA ARG A 49 23.23 17.01 7.45
C ARG A 49 22.41 17.65 6.32
N TRP A 50 21.15 17.25 6.18
CA TRP A 50 20.21 17.88 5.25
C TRP A 50 18.77 17.81 5.74
N VAL A 51 17.90 18.61 5.14
CA VAL A 51 16.46 18.64 5.44
C VAL A 51 15.69 17.78 4.44
N LYS A 52 14.75 16.98 4.91
CA LYS A 52 13.80 16.26 4.06
C LYS A 52 12.43 16.30 4.74
N ASP A 53 11.41 16.79 4.04
CA ASP A 53 10.05 16.90 4.57
C ASP A 53 10.01 17.69 5.90
N ASP A 54 9.53 17.08 6.98
CA ASP A 54 9.38 17.65 8.32
C ASP A 54 10.48 17.22 9.31
N LYS A 55 11.65 16.83 8.78
CA LYS A 55 12.76 16.26 9.54
C LYS A 55 14.14 16.67 9.03
N VAL A 56 15.13 16.48 9.91
CA VAL A 56 16.56 16.51 9.59
C VAL A 56 17.07 15.08 9.45
N LEU A 57 17.87 14.86 8.42
CA LEU A 57 18.61 13.64 8.18
C LEU A 57 20.09 13.90 8.43
N ASP A 58 20.68 13.12 9.34
CA ASP A 58 22.09 13.16 9.66
C ASP A 58 22.75 11.85 9.23
N LEU A 59 23.70 11.93 8.32
CA LEU A 59 24.58 10.83 7.98
C LEU A 59 25.78 10.83 8.94
N GLN A 60 26.01 9.69 9.60
CA GLN A 60 27.21 9.44 10.38
C GLN A 60 28.01 8.33 9.72
N VAL A 61 29.27 8.62 9.41
CA VAL A 61 30.26 7.66 8.92
C VAL A 61 31.40 7.61 9.93
N SER A 62 31.71 6.40 10.42
CA SER A 62 32.68 6.24 11.50
C SER A 62 34.06 6.80 11.12
N GLY A 63 34.57 7.73 11.92
CA GLY A 63 35.89 8.33 11.73
C GLY A 63 36.02 9.27 10.52
N MET A 64 34.90 9.72 9.92
CA MET A 64 34.92 10.54 8.70
C MET A 64 34.16 11.84 8.87
N ASN A 65 34.84 12.96 8.65
CA ASN A 65 34.23 14.30 8.62
C ASN A 65 33.67 14.63 7.22
N THR A 66 32.97 15.77 7.09
CA THR A 66 32.38 16.23 5.83
C THR A 66 33.38 16.30 4.68
N THR A 67 34.56 16.88 4.90
CA THR A 67 35.57 17.06 3.85
C THR A 67 36.12 15.72 3.37
N GLU A 68 36.44 14.82 4.29
CA GLU A 68 36.90 13.46 3.98
C GLU A 68 35.84 12.68 3.19
N PHE A 69 34.57 12.81 3.57
CA PHE A 69 33.47 12.16 2.87
C PHE A 69 33.28 12.69 1.45
N LEU A 70 33.26 14.02 1.28
CA LEU A 70 33.11 14.63 -0.04
C LEU A 70 34.29 14.28 -0.97
N ASN A 71 35.52 14.31 -0.44
CA ASN A 71 36.71 13.90 -1.19
C ASN A 71 36.66 12.43 -1.59
N ARG A 72 36.20 11.53 -0.71
CA ARG A 72 36.08 10.10 -1.01
C ARG A 72 34.96 9.80 -2.00
N SER A 73 33.81 10.44 -1.84
CA SER A 73 32.61 10.19 -2.66
C SER A 73 32.67 10.87 -4.02
N GLY A 74 33.55 11.86 -4.19
CA GLY A 74 33.61 12.70 -5.39
C GLY A 74 32.51 13.77 -5.46
N LEU A 75 31.68 13.89 -4.41
CA LEU A 75 30.56 14.82 -4.40
C LEU A 75 31.03 16.26 -4.16
N GLN A 76 30.47 17.19 -4.93
CA GLN A 76 30.63 18.62 -4.73
C GLN A 76 29.28 19.28 -4.47
N PHE A 77 29.19 20.05 -3.38
CA PHE A 77 27.97 20.73 -2.97
C PHE A 77 28.07 22.23 -3.19
N SER A 78 26.96 22.83 -3.65
CA SER A 78 26.80 24.27 -3.80
C SER A 78 25.51 24.74 -3.14
N MET A 79 25.62 25.74 -2.27
CA MET A 79 24.49 26.38 -1.59
C MET A 79 24.08 27.71 -2.27
N HIS A 80 24.43 27.92 -3.54
CA HIS A 80 24.13 29.18 -4.23
C HIS A 80 22.62 29.48 -4.37
N LYS A 81 21.76 28.44 -4.41
CA LYS A 81 20.29 28.55 -4.30
C LYS A 81 19.74 28.17 -2.91
N GLY A 82 20.62 28.10 -1.91
CA GLY A 82 20.28 27.80 -0.52
C GLY A 82 20.23 26.32 -0.15
N GLY A 83 20.09 26.06 1.15
CA GLY A 83 20.17 24.72 1.73
C GLY A 83 18.96 23.83 1.45
N TYR A 84 17.79 24.39 1.15
CA TYR A 84 16.61 23.61 0.73
C TYR A 84 16.83 22.92 -0.60
N VAL A 85 17.26 23.69 -1.61
CA VAL A 85 17.52 23.16 -2.94
C VAL A 85 18.63 22.11 -2.87
N LEU A 86 19.74 22.40 -2.17
CA LEU A 86 20.79 21.40 -1.95
C LEU A 86 20.25 20.15 -1.25
N SER A 87 19.44 20.29 -0.19
CA SER A 87 18.89 19.15 0.54
C SER A 87 17.97 18.30 -0.34
N LYS A 88 17.15 18.92 -1.19
CA LYS A 88 16.31 18.25 -2.18
C LYS A 88 17.18 17.42 -3.15
N ARG A 89 18.25 18.00 -3.69
CA ARG A 89 19.18 17.30 -4.61
C ARG A 89 19.95 16.18 -3.92
N LEU A 90 20.46 16.43 -2.72
CA LEU A 90 21.18 15.45 -1.92
C LEU A 90 20.28 14.26 -1.54
N SER A 91 19.02 14.50 -1.23
CA SER A 91 18.07 13.44 -0.88
C SER A 91 17.85 12.43 -2.02
N ARG A 92 18.08 12.82 -3.28
CA ARG A 92 17.96 11.95 -4.45
C ARG A 92 19.16 11.03 -4.62
N VAL A 93 20.35 11.41 -4.16
CA VAL A 93 21.53 10.53 -4.21
C VAL A 93 21.73 9.74 -2.91
N MET A 94 21.24 10.27 -1.79
CA MET A 94 21.23 9.61 -0.48
C MET A 94 19.95 8.78 -0.26
N ARG A 95 19.46 8.12 -1.32
CA ARG A 95 18.40 7.11 -1.28
C ARG A 95 18.93 5.79 -1.84
N PRO A 96 18.32 4.66 -1.51
CA PRO A 96 18.75 3.39 -2.05
C PRO A 96 18.22 3.19 -3.48
N TYR A 97 18.98 2.47 -4.32
CA TYR A 97 18.68 2.15 -5.71
C TYR A 97 18.84 0.66 -5.97
N ARG A 98 18.03 0.12 -6.89
CA ARG A 98 18.23 -1.22 -7.46
C ARG A 98 19.03 -1.14 -8.76
N TYR A 99 18.58 -0.29 -9.67
CA TYR A 99 19.21 -0.09 -10.98
C TYR A 99 20.07 1.16 -10.94
N TRP A 100 21.38 0.99 -10.85
CA TRP A 100 22.31 2.10 -10.79
C TRP A 100 23.71 1.70 -11.27
N GLY A 101 24.55 2.67 -11.63
CA GLY A 101 25.94 2.42 -11.99
C GLY A 101 26.81 3.66 -11.87
N PHE A 102 28.12 3.45 -11.75
CA PHE A 102 29.14 4.47 -11.96
C PHE A 102 29.88 4.17 -13.25
N PHE A 103 29.97 5.15 -14.13
CA PHE A 103 30.58 5.06 -15.45
C PHE A 103 31.66 6.12 -15.59
N SER A 104 32.63 5.95 -16.47
CA SER A 104 33.51 7.05 -16.90
C SER A 104 32.80 7.94 -17.92
N GLU A 105 33.30 9.16 -18.11
CA GLU A 105 32.71 10.12 -19.06
C GLU A 105 32.70 9.62 -20.53
N ASP A 106 33.54 8.66 -20.89
CA ASP A 106 33.58 8.05 -22.22
C ASP A 106 32.63 6.84 -22.40
N GLU A 107 32.06 6.31 -21.31
CA GLU A 107 31.14 5.17 -21.33
C GLU A 107 29.66 5.57 -21.51
N VAL A 108 29.32 6.84 -21.23
CA VAL A 108 27.97 7.38 -21.28
C VAL A 108 27.94 8.71 -22.02
N THR A 109 27.09 8.79 -23.04
CA THR A 109 26.87 9.99 -23.83
C THR A 109 25.57 10.69 -23.40
N ILE A 110 25.67 11.94 -22.95
CA ILE A 110 24.53 12.78 -22.58
C ILE A 110 24.49 13.98 -23.51
N ASP A 111 23.41 14.14 -24.26
CA ASP A 111 23.16 15.33 -25.10
C ASP A 111 22.24 16.31 -24.37
N TYR A 112 22.72 17.54 -24.22
CA TYR A 112 21.93 18.68 -23.75
C TYR A 112 21.51 19.51 -24.96
N ASN A 113 20.38 19.15 -25.52
CA ASN A 113 20.00 19.58 -26.86
C ASN A 113 19.31 20.95 -26.84
N ASP A 114 19.93 21.94 -27.49
CA ASP A 114 19.43 23.32 -27.61
C ASP A 114 18.16 23.45 -28.47
N PHE A 115 17.81 22.43 -29.26
CA PHE A 115 16.61 22.41 -30.10
C PHE A 115 15.36 21.93 -29.35
N LEU A 116 15.51 21.35 -28.15
CA LEU A 116 14.37 20.96 -27.33
C LEU A 116 13.81 22.18 -26.59
N ASP A 117 12.51 22.40 -26.66
CA ASP A 117 11.84 23.44 -25.87
C ASP A 117 11.82 23.03 -24.40
N GLY A 118 12.62 23.72 -23.58
CA GLY A 118 12.72 23.44 -22.14
C GLY A 118 11.41 23.57 -21.36
N LYS A 119 10.39 24.28 -21.88
CA LYS A 119 9.05 24.32 -21.25
C LYS A 119 8.22 23.08 -21.59
N LEU A 120 8.37 22.58 -22.81
CA LEU A 120 7.68 21.38 -23.26
C LEU A 120 8.28 20.13 -22.62
N TRP A 121 9.59 20.13 -22.41
CA TRP A 121 10.33 19.00 -21.86
C TRP A 121 10.62 19.13 -20.35
N ASP A 122 9.96 20.03 -19.63
CA ASP A 122 10.19 20.17 -18.19
C ASP A 122 9.85 18.85 -17.47
N GLY A 123 10.74 18.41 -16.57
CA GLY A 123 10.64 17.11 -15.92
C GLY A 123 10.81 15.88 -16.85
N SER A 124 11.17 16.06 -18.12
CA SER A 124 11.18 15.00 -19.15
C SER A 124 12.53 14.83 -19.84
N GLY A 125 12.79 13.63 -20.37
CA GLY A 125 13.96 13.32 -21.20
C GLY A 125 13.80 12.00 -21.93
N GLN A 126 14.85 11.57 -22.63
CA GLN A 126 14.91 10.26 -23.28
C GLN A 126 16.18 9.50 -22.87
N VAL A 127 16.08 8.17 -22.89
CA VAL A 127 17.20 7.24 -22.68
C VAL A 127 17.21 6.18 -23.77
N SER A 128 18.38 5.77 -24.25
CA SER A 128 18.48 4.73 -25.27
C SER A 128 18.22 3.34 -24.70
N ARG A 129 17.50 2.48 -25.43
CA ARG A 129 17.37 1.05 -25.05
C ARG A 129 18.74 0.38 -24.97
N SER A 130 19.68 0.81 -25.81
CA SER A 130 21.06 0.29 -25.78
C SER A 130 21.75 0.54 -24.44
N PHE A 131 21.57 1.73 -23.83
CA PHE A 131 22.10 2.03 -22.50
C PHE A 131 21.45 1.16 -21.43
N ILE A 132 20.12 1.00 -21.47
CA ILE A 132 19.40 0.11 -20.54
C ILE A 132 19.95 -1.31 -20.58
N GLN A 133 20.21 -1.84 -21.79
CA GLN A 133 20.83 -3.16 -21.96
C GLN A 133 22.25 -3.21 -21.34
N ARG A 134 23.09 -2.20 -21.60
CA ARG A 134 24.44 -2.13 -21.01
C ARG A 134 24.40 -2.06 -19.48
N LEU A 135 23.48 -1.27 -18.92
CA LEU A 135 23.29 -1.19 -17.47
C LEU A 135 22.86 -2.55 -16.90
N ALA A 136 21.88 -3.22 -17.52
CA ALA A 136 21.44 -4.53 -17.10
C ALA A 136 22.56 -5.59 -17.13
N ASP A 137 23.43 -5.53 -18.13
CA ASP A 137 24.58 -6.44 -18.28
C ASP A 137 25.69 -6.16 -17.25
N SER A 138 25.77 -4.94 -16.73
CA SER A 138 26.74 -4.54 -15.71
C SER A 138 26.33 -4.92 -14.28
N LEU A 139 25.05 -5.26 -14.07
CA LEU A 139 24.47 -5.49 -12.75
C LEU A 139 24.29 -6.98 -12.48
N GLU A 140 24.58 -7.40 -11.25
CA GLU A 140 24.22 -8.72 -10.74
C GLU A 140 22.74 -8.73 -10.33
N LEU A 141 21.86 -8.90 -11.33
CA LEU A 141 20.42 -8.98 -11.14
C LEU A 141 19.94 -10.43 -11.25
N ASP A 142 18.93 -10.78 -10.45
CA ASP A 142 18.10 -11.94 -10.77
C ASP A 142 17.27 -11.68 -12.05
N GLU A 143 16.71 -12.75 -12.62
CA GLU A 143 15.98 -12.67 -13.88
C GLU A 143 14.77 -11.72 -13.81
N ARG A 144 14.11 -11.64 -12.65
CA ARG A 144 12.95 -10.74 -12.45
C ARG A 144 13.37 -9.29 -12.60
N HIS A 145 14.39 -8.87 -11.86
CA HIS A 145 14.86 -7.48 -11.86
C HIS A 145 15.53 -7.11 -13.18
N ARG A 146 16.23 -8.06 -13.79
CA ARG A 146 16.77 -7.89 -15.15
C ARG A 146 15.65 -7.64 -16.15
N ARG A 147 14.56 -8.42 -16.10
CA ARG A 147 13.42 -8.23 -17.00
C ARG A 147 12.69 -6.91 -16.75
N GLU A 148 12.43 -6.55 -15.49
CA GLU A 148 11.82 -5.27 -15.15
C GLU A 148 12.63 -4.11 -15.75
N LEU A 149 13.95 -4.12 -15.58
CA LEU A 149 14.83 -3.12 -16.18
C LEU A 149 14.77 -3.11 -17.73
N LEU A 150 14.75 -4.28 -18.38
CA LEU A 150 14.78 -4.36 -19.85
C LEU A 150 13.44 -4.03 -20.53
N HIS A 151 12.32 -4.26 -19.85
CA HIS A 151 10.98 -4.12 -20.42
C HIS A 151 10.23 -2.85 -19.98
N SER A 152 10.70 -2.15 -18.95
CA SER A 152 10.17 -0.83 -18.62
C SER A 152 10.52 0.19 -19.71
N ASN A 153 9.51 0.92 -20.20
CA ASN A 153 9.70 1.96 -21.21
C ASN A 153 9.79 3.38 -20.63
N ARG A 154 9.67 3.53 -19.31
CA ARG A 154 9.80 4.81 -18.60
C ARG A 154 10.48 4.63 -17.26
N PHE A 155 11.38 5.55 -16.92
CA PHE A 155 12.11 5.55 -15.65
C PHE A 155 12.11 6.92 -15.01
N GLU A 156 11.98 7.00 -13.67
CA GLU A 156 12.53 8.12 -12.92
C GLU A 156 14.06 8.01 -13.01
N VAL A 157 14.72 9.06 -13.47
CA VAL A 157 16.16 9.12 -13.61
C VAL A 157 16.77 10.06 -12.58
N THR A 158 17.97 9.70 -12.12
CA THR A 158 18.91 10.64 -11.50
C THR A 158 20.26 10.42 -12.16
N THR A 159 20.73 11.42 -12.90
CA THR A 159 22.12 11.46 -13.37
C THR A 159 22.91 12.38 -12.45
N LEU A 160 24.18 12.09 -12.20
CA LEU A 160 25.07 13.00 -11.51
C LEU A 160 26.46 12.95 -12.14
N HIS A 161 26.94 14.10 -12.57
CA HIS A 161 28.18 14.27 -13.32
C HIS A 161 28.83 15.61 -12.97
N THR A 162 29.92 15.96 -13.65
CA THR A 162 30.69 17.19 -13.40
C THR A 162 29.88 18.47 -13.65
N GLY A 163 28.90 18.42 -14.54
CA GLY A 163 28.00 19.53 -14.88
C GLY A 163 26.83 19.73 -13.91
N GLY A 164 26.53 18.74 -13.05
CA GLY A 164 25.44 18.81 -12.08
C GLY A 164 24.63 17.51 -12.00
N GLN A 165 23.35 17.68 -11.65
CA GLN A 165 22.36 16.60 -11.52
C GLN A 165 21.17 16.82 -12.46
N ASP A 166 20.82 15.84 -13.29
CA ASP A 166 19.50 15.77 -13.93
C ASP A 166 18.53 14.92 -13.11
N LYS A 167 17.25 15.31 -13.15
CA LYS A 167 16.16 14.64 -12.45
C LYS A 167 14.86 14.88 -13.21
N GLY A 168 14.08 13.83 -13.34
CA GLY A 168 12.80 13.82 -14.05
C GLY A 168 12.49 12.39 -14.47
N HIS A 169 11.61 12.25 -15.45
CA HIS A 169 11.33 10.98 -16.10
C HIS A 169 12.00 10.92 -17.48
N VAL A 170 12.51 9.75 -17.84
CA VAL A 170 13.02 9.46 -19.19
C VAL A 170 12.17 8.40 -19.87
N LEU A 171 11.87 8.62 -21.14
CA LEU A 171 11.28 7.62 -22.03
C LEU A 171 12.38 6.78 -22.68
N VAL A 172 12.19 5.46 -22.75
CA VAL A 172 13.11 4.57 -23.47
C VAL A 172 12.84 4.65 -24.97
N VAL A 173 13.89 4.90 -25.74
CA VAL A 173 13.83 5.01 -27.20
C VAL A 173 14.84 4.04 -27.83
N ASP A 174 14.41 3.31 -28.85
CA ASP A 174 15.22 2.25 -29.48
C ASP A 174 16.41 2.82 -30.26
N ASP A 175 16.15 3.83 -31.10
CA ASP A 175 17.11 4.42 -32.03
C ASP A 175 17.59 5.82 -31.58
N LEU A 176 17.95 5.98 -30.30
CA LEU A 176 18.53 7.22 -29.79
C LEU A 176 20.04 7.25 -30.05
N ALA A 177 20.54 8.30 -30.69
CA ALA A 177 21.96 8.43 -31.08
C ALA A 177 22.94 8.62 -29.91
N VAL A 178 22.40 8.95 -28.73
CA VAL A 178 23.12 9.14 -27.46
C VAL A 178 22.46 8.29 -26.38
N ASP A 179 23.10 8.11 -25.23
CA ASP A 179 22.52 7.33 -24.15
C ASP A 179 21.41 8.07 -23.43
N PHE A 180 21.57 9.37 -23.21
CA PHE A 180 20.56 10.25 -22.64
C PHE A 180 20.44 11.54 -23.44
N MET A 181 19.20 12.03 -23.56
CA MET A 181 18.93 13.33 -24.16
C MET A 181 18.02 14.14 -23.23
N PHE A 182 18.48 15.34 -22.90
CA PHE A 182 17.76 16.31 -22.09
C PHE A 182 17.75 17.69 -22.76
N PRO A 183 16.83 18.59 -22.41
CA PRO A 183 16.89 19.98 -22.86
C PRO A 183 18.14 20.68 -22.35
N ALA A 184 18.69 21.60 -23.15
CA ALA A 184 19.79 22.43 -22.72
C ALA A 184 19.47 23.19 -21.42
N GLY A 185 20.40 23.16 -20.46
CA GLY A 185 20.23 23.81 -19.15
C GLY A 185 19.33 23.08 -18.15
N SER A 186 18.92 21.83 -18.42
CA SER A 186 18.16 21.01 -17.47
C SER A 186 18.95 20.72 -16.18
N ALA A 187 20.25 20.45 -16.31
CA ALA A 187 21.13 20.02 -15.23
C ALA A 187 21.22 21.05 -14.09
N LYS A 188 21.10 20.57 -12.86
CA LYS A 188 21.05 21.39 -11.64
C LYS A 188 22.39 21.33 -10.92
N GLN A 189 23.01 22.49 -10.71
CA GLN A 189 24.40 22.62 -10.25
C GLN A 189 24.58 22.60 -8.73
N GLU A 190 23.52 22.41 -7.93
CA GLU A 190 23.65 22.39 -6.47
C GLU A 190 24.40 21.16 -5.96
N LEU A 191 24.41 20.09 -6.77
CA LEU A 191 25.11 18.84 -6.50
C LEU A 191 25.78 18.37 -7.79
N ALA A 192 27.07 18.07 -7.73
CA ALA A 192 27.85 17.55 -8.86
C ALA A 192 28.75 16.38 -8.42
N LEU A 193 29.22 15.59 -9.38
CA LEU A 193 30.20 14.52 -9.20
C LEU A 193 31.48 14.90 -9.94
N VAL A 194 32.58 15.14 -9.22
CA VAL A 194 33.79 15.80 -9.75
C VAL A 194 35.03 14.90 -9.78
N ASP A 195 34.85 13.59 -9.66
CA ASP A 195 35.93 12.59 -9.66
C ASP A 195 36.10 11.88 -11.02
N GLY A 196 35.49 12.44 -12.08
CA GLY A 196 35.54 11.91 -13.44
C GLY A 196 34.57 10.77 -13.71
N ARG A 197 33.70 10.42 -12.75
CA ARG A 197 32.62 9.46 -12.92
C ARG A 197 31.29 10.14 -13.24
N ILE A 198 30.40 9.38 -13.88
CA ILE A 198 28.99 9.68 -14.05
C ILE A 198 28.21 8.63 -13.25
N PHE A 199 27.37 9.09 -12.34
CA PHE A 199 26.41 8.23 -11.65
C PHE A 199 25.08 8.27 -12.39
N ILE A 200 24.49 7.08 -12.59
CA ILE A 200 23.14 6.92 -13.11
C ILE A 200 22.35 6.06 -12.13
N GLY A 201 21.17 6.53 -11.73
CA GLY A 201 20.18 5.76 -10.98
C GLY A 201 18.84 5.78 -11.71
N LEU A 202 18.23 4.61 -11.89
CA LEU A 202 16.94 4.43 -12.55
C LEU A 202 15.94 3.76 -11.62
N GLN A 203 14.69 4.19 -11.71
CA GLN A 203 13.56 3.56 -11.05
C GLN A 203 12.41 3.39 -12.06
N PRO A 204 11.98 2.15 -12.37
CA PRO A 204 10.85 1.88 -13.25
C PRO A 204 9.59 2.67 -12.85
N ILE A 205 8.87 3.14 -13.85
CA ILE A 205 7.59 3.82 -13.68
C ILE A 205 6.49 2.96 -14.29
N HIS A 206 5.42 2.76 -13.53
CA HIS A 206 4.24 1.99 -13.93
C HIS A 206 2.99 2.85 -13.79
N SER A 207 2.01 2.62 -14.67
CA SER A 207 0.66 3.11 -14.51
C SER A 207 -0.16 2.09 -13.72
N GLU A 208 -1.24 2.56 -13.13
CA GLU A 208 -2.18 1.71 -12.40
C GLU A 208 -3.59 1.98 -12.89
N ASP A 209 -4.32 0.96 -13.33
CA ASP A 209 -5.73 1.06 -13.71
C ASP A 209 -6.64 0.92 -12.47
N GLN A 210 -6.23 1.57 -11.38
CA GLN A 210 -6.95 1.59 -10.12
C GLN A 210 -6.86 2.98 -9.50
N MET A 211 -7.95 3.39 -8.85
CA MET A 211 -8.03 4.70 -8.23
C MET A 211 -8.78 4.63 -6.90
N CYS A 212 -8.25 5.32 -5.91
CA CYS A 212 -8.95 5.60 -4.66
C CYS A 212 -8.94 7.11 -4.42
N LEU A 213 -10.12 7.71 -4.47
CA LEU A 213 -10.29 9.15 -4.27
C LEU A 213 -9.99 9.49 -2.81
N ASP A 214 -8.99 10.34 -2.62
CA ASP A 214 -8.71 10.94 -1.32
C ASP A 214 -9.79 11.99 -0.95
N VAL A 215 -9.89 12.32 0.34
CA VAL A 215 -10.90 13.26 0.84
C VAL A 215 -10.84 14.65 0.20
N GLN A 216 -9.65 15.11 -0.23
CA GLN A 216 -9.48 16.40 -0.89
C GLN A 216 -10.06 16.36 -2.29
N SER A 217 -9.70 15.33 -3.07
CA SER A 217 -10.27 15.08 -4.41
C SER A 217 -11.80 14.97 -4.36
N LEU A 218 -12.34 14.22 -3.39
CA LEU A 218 -13.77 14.05 -3.18
C LEU A 218 -14.49 15.39 -2.92
N ILE A 219 -13.95 16.23 -2.03
CA ILE A 219 -14.54 17.53 -1.69
C ILE A 219 -14.43 18.51 -2.85
N ASN A 220 -13.26 18.58 -3.49
CA ASN A 220 -13.01 19.52 -4.57
C ASN A 220 -13.87 19.24 -5.78
N LEU A 221 -14.02 17.97 -6.16
CA LEU A 221 -14.78 17.55 -7.33
C LEU A 221 -16.28 17.36 -7.06
N HIS A 222 -16.74 17.40 -5.80
CA HIS A 222 -18.17 17.39 -5.51
C HIS A 222 -18.91 18.63 -6.09
N PRO A 223 -20.07 18.45 -6.76
CA PRO A 223 -20.92 17.25 -6.81
C PRO A 223 -20.73 16.32 -8.02
N PHE A 224 -19.62 16.37 -8.76
CA PHE A 224 -19.37 15.44 -9.86
C PHE A 224 -19.33 13.98 -9.37
N PHE A 225 -18.56 13.72 -8.32
CA PHE A 225 -18.63 12.47 -7.57
C PHE A 225 -19.71 12.56 -6.49
N GLN A 226 -20.87 11.98 -6.77
CA GLN A 226 -22.00 11.93 -5.85
C GLN A 226 -21.87 10.77 -4.85
N PRO A 227 -22.37 10.89 -3.61
CA PRO A 227 -22.32 9.82 -2.61
C PRO A 227 -22.87 8.47 -3.12
N GLU A 228 -23.91 8.49 -3.93
CA GLU A 228 -24.55 7.29 -4.47
C GLU A 228 -23.62 6.52 -5.42
N HIS A 229 -22.83 7.23 -6.24
CA HIS A 229 -21.84 6.60 -7.11
C HIS A 229 -20.74 5.94 -6.29
N LEU A 230 -20.22 6.65 -5.29
CA LEU A 230 -19.12 6.17 -4.45
C LEU A 230 -19.53 4.93 -3.63
N LEU A 231 -20.75 4.93 -3.07
CA LEU A 231 -21.28 3.78 -2.35
C LEU A 231 -21.54 2.58 -3.27
N ALA A 232 -22.08 2.82 -4.46
CA ALA A 232 -22.28 1.75 -5.44
C ALA A 232 -20.94 1.10 -5.84
N TRP A 233 -19.92 1.93 -6.07
CA TRP A 233 -18.57 1.46 -6.40
C TRP A 233 -17.91 0.71 -5.24
N ALA A 234 -18.03 1.19 -4.01
CA ALA A 234 -17.56 0.45 -2.83
C ALA A 234 -18.27 -0.91 -2.68
N GLY A 235 -19.57 -0.96 -2.97
CA GLY A 235 -20.34 -2.21 -3.00
C GLY A 235 -19.84 -3.20 -4.05
N MET A 236 -19.61 -2.74 -5.28
CA MET A 236 -19.08 -3.56 -6.38
C MET A 236 -17.68 -4.09 -6.07
N GLU A 237 -16.82 -3.24 -5.52
CA GLU A 237 -15.46 -3.56 -5.09
C GLU A 237 -15.47 -4.69 -4.05
N SER A 238 -16.26 -4.53 -2.98
CA SER A 238 -16.40 -5.53 -1.92
C SER A 238 -16.98 -6.85 -2.41
N ALA A 239 -18.00 -6.81 -3.27
CA ALA A 239 -18.62 -8.02 -3.84
C ALA A 239 -17.62 -8.80 -4.71
N LEU A 240 -16.89 -8.11 -5.59
CA LEU A 240 -15.86 -8.74 -6.43
C LEU A 240 -14.77 -9.38 -5.56
N PHE A 241 -14.35 -8.70 -4.50
CA PHE A 241 -13.32 -9.18 -3.60
C PHE A 241 -13.77 -10.45 -2.85
N LEU A 242 -15.01 -10.48 -2.34
CA LEU A 242 -15.59 -11.67 -1.68
C LEU A 242 -15.74 -12.84 -2.66
N GLU A 243 -16.22 -12.58 -3.89
CA GLU A 243 -16.31 -13.61 -4.93
C GLU A 243 -14.94 -14.18 -5.27
N GLY A 244 -13.91 -13.32 -5.37
CA GLY A 244 -12.55 -13.74 -5.62
C GLY A 244 -12.00 -14.65 -4.53
N ILE A 245 -12.32 -14.37 -3.26
CA ILE A 245 -11.87 -15.21 -2.12
C ILE A 245 -12.55 -16.57 -2.23
N GLY A 246 -13.88 -16.58 -2.40
CA GLY A 246 -14.68 -17.81 -2.44
C GLY A 246 -14.35 -18.71 -3.63
N ASN A 247 -14.10 -18.11 -4.80
CA ASN A 247 -13.86 -18.84 -6.05
C ASN A 247 -12.37 -19.06 -6.35
N GLY A 248 -11.46 -18.62 -5.48
CA GLY A 248 -10.02 -18.79 -5.67
C GLY A 248 -9.41 -17.97 -6.82
N ARG A 249 -10.11 -16.92 -7.31
CA ARG A 249 -9.60 -15.99 -8.32
C ARG A 249 -8.65 -14.98 -7.67
N LEU A 250 -7.48 -15.46 -7.30
CA LEU A 250 -6.54 -14.73 -6.45
C LEU A 250 -5.74 -13.65 -7.20
N GLU A 251 -5.58 -13.76 -8.52
CA GLU A 251 -4.86 -12.78 -9.33
C GLU A 251 -5.56 -11.40 -9.32
N SER A 252 -6.89 -11.38 -9.48
CA SER A 252 -7.68 -10.14 -9.42
C SER A 252 -7.70 -9.52 -8.01
N ILE A 253 -7.60 -10.35 -6.98
CA ILE A 253 -7.51 -9.92 -5.57
C ILE A 253 -6.15 -9.30 -5.27
N LEU A 254 -5.07 -9.96 -5.68
CA LEU A 254 -3.72 -9.52 -5.38
C LEU A 254 -3.43 -8.17 -6.04
N ASN A 255 -3.77 -8.00 -7.32
CA ASN A 255 -3.66 -6.72 -8.01
C ASN A 255 -4.42 -5.60 -7.29
N ARG A 256 -5.43 -5.92 -6.47
CA ARG A 256 -6.22 -4.97 -5.67
C ARG A 256 -5.76 -4.81 -4.22
N LEU A 257 -4.78 -5.57 -3.76
CA LEU A 257 -4.22 -5.45 -2.41
C LEU A 257 -2.88 -4.70 -2.42
N TYR A 258 -2.17 -4.71 -3.54
CA TYR A 258 -0.91 -4.02 -3.69
C TYR A 258 -1.13 -2.57 -4.16
N ASP A 259 -1.28 -1.64 -3.21
CA ASP A 259 -0.84 -0.25 -3.42
C ASP A 259 0.68 -0.23 -3.15
N ALA A 260 1.48 -0.87 -4.00
CA ALA A 260 2.94 -0.82 -3.87
C ALA A 260 3.43 0.50 -4.47
N GLU A 261 3.30 1.60 -3.72
CA GLU A 261 3.85 2.90 -4.12
C GLU A 261 5.39 2.86 -4.24
N SER A 262 6.05 1.78 -3.77
CA SER A 262 7.48 1.53 -3.97
C SER A 262 7.86 0.05 -4.07
N VAL A 263 8.97 -0.22 -4.74
CA VAL A 263 9.64 -1.53 -4.80
C VAL A 263 9.98 -2.09 -3.40
N ALA A 264 10.16 -1.23 -2.39
CA ALA A 264 10.39 -1.64 -1.00
C ALA A 264 9.16 -2.30 -0.35
N ASP A 265 7.95 -2.04 -0.87
CA ASP A 265 6.71 -2.67 -0.38
C ASP A 265 6.58 -4.11 -0.90
N LEU A 266 7.23 -4.46 -2.00
CA LEU A 266 7.28 -5.83 -2.52
C LEU A 266 8.23 -6.71 -1.70
N ASP A 267 9.31 -6.17 -1.13
CA ASP A 267 10.19 -6.93 -0.23
C ASP A 267 9.53 -7.23 1.14
N SER A 268 8.45 -6.50 1.48
CA SER A 268 7.57 -6.83 2.61
C SER A 268 6.73 -8.09 2.38
N LEU A 269 6.79 -8.71 1.19
CA LEU A 269 6.12 -9.98 0.89
C LEU A 269 6.67 -11.15 1.72
N ALA A 270 7.95 -11.16 2.05
CA ALA A 270 8.52 -12.15 2.96
C ALA A 270 8.00 -11.99 4.41
N ASP A 271 7.60 -10.77 4.79
CA ASP A 271 6.89 -10.49 6.05
C ASP A 271 5.38 -10.80 5.96
N TRP A 272 4.85 -10.98 4.75
CA TRP A 272 3.44 -11.27 4.47
C TRP A 272 3.23 -12.75 4.13
N HIS A 273 3.20 -13.59 5.18
CA HIS A 273 2.89 -15.02 5.10
C HIS A 273 1.67 -15.38 4.23
N VAL A 274 0.70 -14.47 4.09
CA VAL A 274 -0.47 -14.63 3.21
C VAL A 274 -0.09 -14.58 1.73
N GLY A 275 0.83 -13.68 1.33
CA GLY A 275 1.33 -13.60 -0.04
C GLY A 275 2.12 -14.85 -0.40
N GLU A 276 2.99 -15.32 0.50
CA GLU A 276 3.72 -16.59 0.32
C GLU A 276 2.77 -17.79 0.23
N TYR A 277 1.74 -17.83 1.09
CA TYR A 277 0.70 -18.87 1.06
C TYR A 277 0.01 -18.95 -0.31
N ILE A 278 -0.47 -17.80 -0.82
CA ILE A 278 -1.15 -17.71 -2.11
C ILE A 278 -0.18 -18.07 -3.25
N ALA A 279 1.04 -17.55 -3.24
CA ALA A 279 2.07 -17.85 -4.25
C ALA A 279 2.49 -19.32 -4.27
N SER A 280 2.39 -20.01 -3.13
CA SER A 280 2.68 -21.44 -3.00
C SER A 280 1.50 -22.35 -3.44
N GLY A 281 0.43 -21.77 -4.01
CA GLY A 281 -0.76 -22.50 -4.47
C GLY A 281 -1.83 -22.70 -3.39
N GLY A 282 -1.74 -22.00 -2.27
CA GLY A 282 -2.71 -22.10 -1.18
C GLY A 282 -4.04 -21.45 -1.53
N SER A 283 -5.15 -22.17 -1.33
CA SER A 283 -6.50 -21.59 -1.45
C SER A 283 -6.89 -20.86 -0.17
N LEU A 284 -7.37 -19.62 -0.27
CA LEU A 284 -7.81 -18.86 0.90
C LEU A 284 -8.91 -19.59 1.68
N MET A 285 -9.79 -20.31 1.00
CA MET A 285 -10.90 -21.06 1.61
C MET A 285 -10.45 -22.30 2.39
N TRP A 286 -9.15 -22.63 2.44
CA TRP A 286 -8.67 -23.67 3.35
C TRP A 286 -8.65 -23.21 4.80
N PHE A 287 -8.40 -21.93 5.05
CA PHE A 287 -8.18 -21.41 6.41
C PHE A 287 -8.94 -20.10 6.64
N ALA A 288 -9.65 -20.03 7.76
CA ALA A 288 -10.49 -18.88 8.12
C ALA A 288 -9.61 -17.65 8.40
N GLY A 289 -8.43 -17.88 8.99
CA GLY A 289 -7.41 -16.87 9.21
C GLY A 289 -6.89 -16.26 7.91
N MET A 290 -6.78 -17.06 6.83
CA MET A 290 -6.36 -16.58 5.51
C MET A 290 -7.42 -15.67 4.87
N VAL A 291 -8.69 -16.10 4.88
CA VAL A 291 -9.83 -15.28 4.43
C VAL A 291 -9.83 -13.92 5.16
N LYS A 292 -9.75 -13.95 6.49
CA LYS A 292 -9.79 -12.74 7.33
C LYS A 292 -8.56 -11.85 7.14
N ALA A 293 -7.37 -12.43 6.99
CA ALA A 293 -6.13 -11.67 6.79
C ALA A 293 -6.15 -10.92 5.46
N VAL A 294 -6.55 -11.58 4.37
CA VAL A 294 -6.71 -10.97 3.04
C VAL A 294 -7.79 -9.89 3.05
N ALA A 295 -8.96 -10.17 3.62
CA ALA A 295 -10.05 -9.20 3.71
C ALA A 295 -9.69 -7.97 4.55
N LYS A 296 -8.90 -8.13 5.62
CA LYS A 296 -8.41 -7.02 6.44
C LYS A 296 -7.47 -6.11 5.65
N GLN A 297 -6.63 -6.66 4.77
CA GLN A 297 -5.79 -5.84 3.89
C GLN A 297 -6.63 -5.01 2.92
N HIS A 298 -7.69 -5.60 2.38
CA HIS A 298 -8.63 -4.85 1.55
C HIS A 298 -9.31 -3.70 2.32
N LEU A 299 -9.73 -3.92 3.57
CA LEU A 299 -10.27 -2.84 4.41
C LEU A 299 -9.26 -1.75 4.73
N ASN A 300 -7.99 -2.09 4.94
CA ASN A 300 -6.93 -1.10 5.13
C ASN A 300 -6.81 -0.20 3.90
N ARG A 301 -6.92 -0.77 2.70
CA ARG A 301 -6.94 -0.04 1.43
C ARG A 301 -8.15 0.89 1.29
N LEU A 302 -9.34 0.39 1.62
CA LEU A 302 -10.58 1.19 1.62
C LEU A 302 -10.63 2.29 2.70
N GLY A 303 -9.57 2.46 3.49
CA GLY A 303 -9.41 3.61 4.37
C GLY A 303 -10.11 3.48 5.73
N SER A 304 -10.13 2.28 6.33
CA SER A 304 -10.72 1.97 7.65
C SER A 304 -10.20 2.79 8.85
N ARG A 305 -9.32 3.78 8.64
CA ARG A 305 -8.83 4.68 9.69
C ARG A 305 -9.51 6.05 9.57
N ALA A 306 -10.15 6.48 10.66
CA ALA A 306 -10.87 7.75 10.87
C ALA A 306 -10.09 9.06 10.56
N GLY A 307 -8.88 9.00 10.00
CA GLY A 307 -8.07 10.15 9.56
C GLY A 307 -7.78 10.22 8.05
N LYS A 308 -8.11 9.19 7.26
CA LYS A 308 -7.80 9.11 5.82
C LYS A 308 -8.95 8.45 5.04
N PHE A 309 -10.11 9.12 5.00
CA PHE A 309 -11.24 8.71 4.17
C PHE A 309 -10.79 8.55 2.71
N ARG A 310 -10.95 7.35 2.15
CA ARG A 310 -10.65 7.00 0.75
C ARG A 310 -11.87 6.28 0.18
N ALA A 311 -12.20 6.52 -1.08
CA ALA A 311 -13.30 5.85 -1.77
C ALA A 311 -12.81 5.21 -3.08
N PRO A 312 -13.03 3.91 -3.31
CA PRO A 312 -12.68 3.28 -4.58
C PRO A 312 -13.51 3.89 -5.71
N ALA A 313 -12.88 4.08 -6.86
CA ALA A 313 -13.55 4.60 -8.04
C ALA A 313 -12.93 3.97 -9.31
N PRO A 314 -13.73 3.75 -10.37
CA PRO A 314 -13.21 3.39 -11.68
C PRO A 314 -12.23 4.47 -12.14
N GLY A 315 -11.09 4.10 -12.72
CA GLY A 315 -10.07 5.05 -13.14
C GLY A 315 -8.67 4.53 -12.87
N GLY A 316 -7.68 5.38 -13.06
CA GLY A 316 -6.28 4.99 -12.92
C GLY A 316 -5.35 6.16 -12.66
N ARG A 317 -4.06 5.84 -12.60
CA ARG A 317 -2.96 6.77 -12.39
C ARG A 317 -1.95 6.63 -13.51
N TYR A 318 -1.68 7.74 -14.20
CA TYR A 318 -0.73 7.82 -15.31
C TYR A 318 0.16 9.04 -15.13
N TYR A 319 1.37 8.99 -15.67
CA TYR A 319 2.26 10.14 -15.66
C TYR A 319 2.12 10.93 -16.96
N ILE A 320 2.09 12.25 -16.89
CA ILE A 320 1.84 13.07 -18.08
C ILE A 320 3.12 13.28 -18.90
N PHE A 321 2.99 13.32 -20.23
CA PHE A 321 3.99 13.89 -21.13
C PHE A 321 3.30 14.62 -22.30
N PRO A 322 3.89 15.71 -22.82
CA PRO A 322 3.50 16.23 -24.11
C PRO A 322 3.92 15.27 -25.24
N ALA A 323 3.15 15.29 -26.33
CA ALA A 323 3.31 14.40 -27.46
C ALA A 323 4.71 14.47 -28.11
N ALA A 324 5.34 15.65 -28.12
CA ALA A 324 6.70 15.84 -28.63
C ALA A 324 7.75 14.95 -27.95
N VAL A 325 7.61 14.66 -26.66
CA VAL A 325 8.58 13.82 -25.91
C VAL A 325 8.62 12.40 -26.45
N GLY A 326 7.48 11.88 -26.92
CA GLY A 326 7.33 10.53 -27.48
C GLY A 326 7.28 10.49 -29.00
N ASN A 327 7.47 11.62 -29.69
CA ASN A 327 7.23 11.76 -31.13
C ASN A 327 5.84 11.22 -31.54
N ARG A 328 4.80 11.58 -30.78
CA ARG A 328 3.41 11.17 -31.02
C ARG A 328 2.61 12.29 -31.67
N ASP A 329 1.49 11.91 -32.27
CA ASP A 329 0.51 12.84 -32.82
C ASP A 329 -0.78 12.77 -31.99
N VAL A 330 -0.94 13.70 -31.06
CA VAL A 330 -2.13 13.84 -30.21
C VAL A 330 -2.85 15.13 -30.61
N PRO A 331 -4.11 15.09 -31.09
CA PRO A 331 -4.84 16.29 -31.46
C PRO A 331 -5.11 17.22 -30.26
N GLU A 332 -5.26 18.52 -30.50
CA GLU A 332 -5.72 19.48 -29.48
C GLU A 332 -7.07 19.01 -28.86
N GLY A 333 -7.21 19.20 -27.56
CA GLY A 333 -8.33 18.74 -26.74
C GLY A 333 -8.37 17.23 -26.46
N HIS A 334 -7.35 16.46 -26.88
CA HIS A 334 -7.31 15.01 -26.72
C HIS A 334 -6.20 14.52 -25.80
N ILE A 335 -6.35 13.28 -25.35
CA ILE A 335 -5.40 12.53 -24.52
C ILE A 335 -5.31 11.09 -25.01
N GLU A 336 -4.09 10.54 -25.00
CA GLU A 336 -3.84 9.12 -25.28
C GLU A 336 -3.20 8.45 -24.07
N LEU A 337 -3.90 7.46 -23.51
CA LEU A 337 -3.39 6.65 -22.41
C LEU A 337 -2.58 5.47 -22.98
N ASP A 338 -1.35 5.33 -22.51
CA ASP A 338 -0.37 4.33 -22.95
C ASP A 338 0.19 3.60 -21.73
N PRO A 339 -0.37 2.43 -21.35
CA PRO A 339 0.07 1.69 -20.18
C PRO A 339 1.48 1.12 -20.33
N ASP A 340 1.94 0.83 -21.55
CA ASP A 340 3.28 0.27 -21.81
C ASP A 340 4.38 1.27 -21.45
N CYS A 341 4.09 2.56 -21.58
CA CYS A 341 4.96 3.66 -21.15
C CYS A 341 4.51 4.31 -19.84
N ALA A 342 3.44 3.82 -19.19
CA ALA A 342 2.81 4.43 -18.03
C ALA A 342 2.42 5.92 -18.24
N THR A 343 2.06 6.29 -19.47
CA THR A 343 2.01 7.69 -19.90
C THR A 343 0.63 8.13 -20.38
N ALA A 344 0.23 9.32 -19.94
CA ALA A 344 -0.87 10.10 -20.51
C ALA A 344 -0.28 11.15 -21.47
N TRP A 345 -0.38 10.88 -22.77
CA TRP A 345 0.12 11.77 -23.82
C TRP A 345 -0.91 12.86 -24.11
N VAL A 346 -0.46 14.12 -24.10
CA VAL A 346 -1.30 15.29 -24.40
C VAL A 346 -0.71 16.11 -25.53
N ASN A 347 -1.54 16.89 -26.20
CA ASN A 347 -1.08 17.79 -27.25
C ASN A 347 -0.12 18.88 -26.72
N ASP A 348 0.88 19.25 -27.51
CA ASP A 348 1.91 20.22 -27.13
C ASP A 348 1.36 21.64 -26.92
N SER A 349 0.38 22.07 -27.73
CA SER A 349 -0.31 23.35 -27.56
C SER A 349 -1.12 23.37 -26.26
N ASP A 350 -1.84 22.29 -25.95
CA ASP A 350 -2.60 22.18 -24.71
C ASP A 350 -1.68 22.21 -23.49
N TRP A 351 -0.53 21.52 -23.56
CA TRP A 351 0.51 21.56 -22.54
C TRP A 351 0.96 22.99 -22.25
N LEU A 352 1.41 23.70 -23.30
CA LEU A 352 2.02 25.02 -23.16
C LEU A 352 1.02 26.14 -22.79
N ASN A 353 -0.24 26.01 -23.20
CA ASN A 353 -1.22 27.10 -23.10
C ASN A 353 -2.30 26.87 -22.03
N THR A 354 -2.45 25.66 -21.49
CA THR A 354 -3.58 25.36 -20.59
C THR A 354 -3.24 24.37 -19.49
N ILE A 355 -2.74 23.18 -19.82
CA ILE A 355 -2.64 22.07 -18.86
C ILE A 355 -1.69 22.42 -17.71
N VAL A 356 -0.48 22.89 -18.02
CA VAL A 356 0.52 23.24 -16.99
C VAL A 356 -0.04 24.30 -16.04
N ASP A 357 -0.64 25.37 -16.57
CA ASP A 357 -1.19 26.46 -15.75
C ASP A 357 -2.39 26.02 -14.91
N VAL A 358 -3.30 25.23 -15.48
CA VAL A 358 -4.52 24.76 -14.79
C VAL A 358 -4.21 23.71 -13.74
N LEU A 359 -3.21 22.86 -13.96
CA LEU A 359 -2.81 21.80 -13.03
C LEU A 359 -1.72 22.25 -12.04
N GLY A 360 -1.57 23.57 -11.85
CA GLY A 360 -0.73 24.12 -10.79
C GLY A 360 0.77 24.00 -11.07
N GLY A 361 1.18 24.20 -12.32
CA GLY A 361 2.57 24.13 -12.74
C GLY A 361 3.10 22.71 -12.86
N CYS A 362 2.27 21.77 -13.34
CA CYS A 362 2.68 20.39 -13.47
C CYS A 362 3.84 20.20 -14.46
N ASP A 363 4.69 19.21 -14.21
CA ASP A 363 5.81 18.84 -15.08
C ASP A 363 5.73 17.38 -15.54
N GLY A 364 6.67 16.95 -16.40
CA GLY A 364 6.69 15.60 -16.96
C GLY A 364 7.05 14.48 -15.97
N ASP A 365 7.31 14.78 -14.69
CA ASP A 365 7.43 13.76 -13.65
C ASP A 365 6.20 13.68 -12.72
N ASP A 366 5.17 14.49 -12.98
CA ASP A 366 3.92 14.45 -12.22
C ASP A 366 3.00 13.29 -12.65
N ALA A 367 2.40 12.65 -11.65
CA ALA A 367 1.33 11.69 -11.83
C ALA A 367 -0.05 12.38 -11.75
N LEU A 368 -0.95 11.94 -12.63
CA LEU A 368 -2.33 12.39 -12.69
C LEU A 368 -3.28 11.24 -12.34
N TRP A 369 -4.32 11.56 -11.59
CA TRP A 369 -5.52 10.74 -11.55
C TRP A 369 -6.28 10.88 -12.85
N ILE A 370 -6.71 9.75 -13.41
CA ILE A 370 -7.40 9.62 -14.68
C ILE A 370 -8.76 8.99 -14.44
N PHE A 371 -9.83 9.71 -14.80
CA PHE A 371 -11.20 9.24 -14.66
C PHE A 371 -11.93 9.30 -16.01
N PRO A 372 -12.02 8.17 -16.75
CA PRO A 372 -12.84 8.08 -17.95
C PRO A 372 -14.33 8.09 -17.58
N PHE A 373 -15.16 8.75 -18.38
CA PHE A 373 -16.62 8.75 -18.22
C PHE A 373 -17.37 9.01 -19.52
N ALA A 374 -18.63 8.58 -19.57
CA ALA A 374 -19.57 8.94 -20.63
C ALA A 374 -20.41 10.12 -20.18
N ASP A 375 -20.30 11.25 -20.88
CA ASP A 375 -20.95 12.51 -20.49
C ASP A 375 -22.43 12.52 -20.89
N MET A 376 -23.30 12.44 -19.89
CA MET A 376 -24.75 12.37 -20.08
C MET A 376 -25.34 13.69 -20.59
N ASP A 377 -24.62 14.81 -20.47
CA ASP A 377 -25.07 16.10 -20.99
C ASP A 377 -24.67 16.30 -22.47
N GLU A 378 -23.78 15.46 -23.02
CA GLU A 378 -23.27 15.54 -24.39
C GLU A 378 -23.42 14.19 -25.13
N GLU A 379 -24.66 13.69 -25.21
CA GLU A 379 -24.98 12.48 -25.99
C GLU A 379 -24.13 11.23 -25.64
N ARG A 380 -23.64 11.15 -24.40
CA ARG A 380 -22.74 10.08 -23.90
C ARG A 380 -21.37 10.07 -24.56
N LYS A 381 -20.89 11.24 -25.01
CA LYS A 381 -19.52 11.39 -25.49
C LYS A 381 -18.52 10.93 -24.42
N HIS A 382 -17.53 10.14 -24.83
CA HIS A 382 -16.48 9.69 -23.94
C HIS A 382 -15.51 10.83 -23.65
N LYS A 383 -15.20 11.02 -22.37
CA LYS A 383 -14.28 12.04 -21.88
C LYS A 383 -13.39 11.46 -20.80
N ILE A 384 -12.26 12.10 -20.57
CA ILE A 384 -11.30 11.77 -19.51
C ILE A 384 -11.10 13.03 -18.66
N LEU A 385 -11.43 12.92 -17.38
CA LEU A 385 -11.12 13.91 -16.37
C LEU A 385 -9.74 13.61 -15.78
N ILE A 386 -8.85 14.61 -15.74
CA ILE A 386 -7.49 14.49 -15.18
C ILE A 386 -7.21 15.56 -14.12
N TRP A 387 -6.53 15.20 -13.04
CA TRP A 387 -6.10 16.13 -11.98
C TRP A 387 -4.92 15.56 -11.17
N ARG A 388 -4.17 16.44 -10.47
CA ARG A 388 -3.12 16.04 -9.52
C ARG A 388 -3.69 15.72 -8.14
N SER A 389 -2.96 15.01 -7.30
CA SER A 389 -3.23 14.96 -5.86
C SER A 389 -1.96 15.31 -5.07
N PRO A 390 -2.00 16.34 -4.19
CA PRO A 390 -3.14 17.18 -3.86
C PRO A 390 -3.52 18.16 -4.99
N ASN A 391 -4.77 18.62 -5.01
CA ASN A 391 -5.27 19.68 -5.92
C ASN A 391 -5.99 20.81 -5.18
N GLN A 392 -6.02 21.99 -5.77
CA GLN A 392 -6.91 23.08 -5.40
C GLN A 392 -8.28 22.93 -6.09
N LEU A 393 -9.31 23.57 -5.55
CA LEU A 393 -10.63 23.64 -6.18
C LEU A 393 -10.52 24.23 -7.60
N GLY A 394 -10.93 23.45 -8.59
CA GLY A 394 -10.91 23.84 -10.00
C GLY A 394 -9.64 23.44 -10.76
N GLU A 395 -8.63 22.86 -10.12
CA GLU A 395 -7.44 22.30 -10.78
C GLU A 395 -7.76 20.93 -11.36
N TYR A 396 -8.37 20.93 -12.55
CA TYR A 396 -8.64 19.74 -13.34
C TYR A 396 -8.76 20.10 -14.83
N VAL A 397 -8.53 19.12 -15.70
CA VAL A 397 -8.74 19.24 -17.15
C VAL A 397 -9.65 18.12 -17.62
N VAL A 398 -10.46 18.38 -18.65
CA VAL A 398 -11.28 17.37 -19.31
C VAL A 398 -10.87 17.32 -20.78
N LEU A 399 -10.48 16.13 -21.24
CA LEU A 399 -10.01 15.86 -22.60
C LEU A 399 -10.80 14.71 -23.21
N GLU A 400 -10.69 14.52 -24.52
CA GLU A 400 -11.28 13.39 -25.24
C GLU A 400 -10.23 12.29 -25.47
N PRO A 401 -10.56 11.01 -25.27
CA PRO A 401 -9.62 9.95 -25.63
C PRO A 401 -9.37 9.94 -27.14
N THR A 402 -8.12 9.75 -27.56
CA THR A 402 -7.81 9.40 -28.96
C THR A 402 -8.37 8.01 -29.28
N ALA A 403 -8.46 7.68 -30.58
CA ALA A 403 -8.92 6.35 -31.02
C ALA A 403 -8.02 5.20 -30.55
N ASN A 404 -6.73 5.47 -30.29
CA ASN A 404 -5.75 4.49 -29.82
C ASN A 404 -5.56 4.51 -28.30
N SER A 405 -6.27 5.38 -27.59
CA SER A 405 -6.15 5.51 -26.14
C SER A 405 -6.57 4.22 -25.44
N HIS A 406 -5.74 3.74 -24.52
CA HIS A 406 -6.07 2.60 -23.67
C HIS A 406 -7.39 2.83 -22.94
N THR A 407 -8.24 1.81 -22.94
CA THR A 407 -9.51 1.82 -22.22
C THR A 407 -9.31 1.19 -20.87
N ILE A 408 -9.34 2.00 -19.81
CA ILE A 408 -9.28 1.51 -18.43
C ILE A 408 -10.54 0.69 -18.16
N GLU A 409 -10.37 -0.60 -17.84
CA GLU A 409 -11.47 -1.52 -17.54
C GLU A 409 -11.50 -1.86 -16.05
N TRP A 410 -12.47 -1.28 -15.33
CA TRP A 410 -12.61 -1.60 -13.92
C TRP A 410 -13.48 -2.83 -13.73
N ALA A 411 -12.89 -3.92 -13.23
CA ALA A 411 -13.63 -5.16 -13.00
C ALA A 411 -14.73 -5.01 -11.94
N ILE A 412 -15.89 -5.59 -12.24
CA ILE A 412 -17.09 -5.66 -11.38
C ILE A 412 -17.64 -7.09 -11.42
N PRO A 413 -18.49 -7.53 -10.47
CA PRO A 413 -18.96 -8.92 -10.42
C PRO A 413 -19.57 -9.46 -11.73
N GLU A 414 -20.24 -8.60 -12.51
CA GLU A 414 -20.93 -8.97 -13.76
C GLU A 414 -20.15 -8.61 -15.04
N GLY A 415 -18.89 -8.18 -14.95
CA GLY A 415 -18.08 -7.81 -16.11
C GLY A 415 -17.07 -6.68 -15.82
N THR A 416 -17.02 -5.68 -16.71
CA THR A 416 -16.13 -4.52 -16.59
C THR A 416 -16.89 -3.21 -16.77
N LEU A 417 -16.38 -2.13 -16.17
CA LEU A 417 -16.89 -0.77 -16.28
C LEU A 417 -15.77 0.17 -16.73
N SER A 418 -15.88 0.71 -17.95
CA SER A 418 -14.86 1.60 -18.51
C SER A 418 -15.27 3.08 -18.56
N TYR A 419 -16.53 3.35 -18.89
CA TYR A 419 -17.07 4.72 -18.97
C TYR A 419 -18.34 4.86 -18.12
N PRO A 420 -18.20 5.05 -16.80
CA PRO A 420 -19.31 5.40 -15.92
C PRO A 420 -20.10 6.59 -16.47
N LYS A 421 -21.42 6.56 -16.32
CA LYS A 421 -22.31 7.63 -16.78
C LYS A 421 -22.26 8.79 -15.80
N MET A 422 -21.69 9.91 -16.23
CA MET A 422 -21.47 11.08 -15.38
C MET A 422 -21.98 12.34 -16.07
N LYS A 423 -22.01 13.47 -15.37
CA LYS A 423 -22.51 14.76 -15.89
C LYS A 423 -21.44 15.82 -15.70
N SER A 424 -20.76 16.22 -16.78
CA SER A 424 -19.64 17.17 -16.68
C SER A 424 -20.08 18.53 -16.11
N ARG A 425 -21.35 18.94 -16.29
CA ARG A 425 -21.89 20.18 -15.69
C ARG A 425 -21.90 20.21 -14.16
N LEU A 426 -21.66 19.06 -13.51
CA LEU A 426 -21.53 18.96 -12.05
C LEU A 426 -20.10 19.19 -11.56
N LEU A 427 -19.12 19.32 -12.47
CA LEU A 427 -17.78 19.74 -12.10
C LEU A 427 -17.79 21.19 -11.56
N PRO A 428 -16.96 21.51 -10.56
CA PRO A 428 -16.79 22.89 -10.13
C PRO A 428 -16.24 23.75 -11.27
N ASN A 429 -16.36 25.07 -11.19
CA ASN A 429 -15.69 25.95 -12.15
C ASN A 429 -14.17 25.66 -12.15
N ARG A 430 -13.58 25.56 -13.35
CA ARG A 430 -12.14 25.39 -13.53
C ARG A 430 -11.39 26.61 -13.02
N ILE A 431 -10.18 26.41 -12.51
CA ILE A 431 -9.42 27.45 -11.80
C ILE A 431 -9.17 28.70 -12.64
N ASP A 432 -8.91 28.55 -13.93
CA ASP A 432 -8.70 29.62 -14.92
C ASP A 432 -9.98 30.39 -15.29
N SER A 433 -11.15 29.84 -14.98
CA SER A 433 -12.45 30.53 -15.07
C SER A 433 -12.83 31.28 -13.79
N CYS A 434 -12.01 31.17 -12.74
CA CYS A 434 -12.21 31.81 -11.44
C CYS A 434 -11.26 32.99 -11.26
N HIS A 435 -11.70 34.04 -10.56
CA HIS A 435 -10.84 35.19 -10.24
C HIS A 435 -10.39 35.11 -8.78
N TYR A 436 -9.18 34.59 -8.56
CA TYR A 436 -8.52 34.58 -7.26
C TYR A 436 -7.42 35.65 -7.20
N GLN A 437 -7.36 36.36 -6.07
CA GLN A 437 -6.30 37.29 -5.74
C GLN A 437 -5.34 36.60 -4.77
N TYR A 438 -4.16 36.25 -5.27
CA TYR A 438 -3.10 35.63 -4.48
C TYR A 438 -2.21 36.68 -3.84
N GLY A 439 -1.85 36.47 -2.58
CA GLY A 439 -0.75 37.18 -1.93
C GLY A 439 0.60 36.81 -2.54
N GLN A 440 1.64 37.57 -2.21
CA GLN A 440 3.01 37.27 -2.61
C GLN A 440 3.79 36.73 -1.41
N LEU A 441 4.42 35.57 -1.60
CA LEU A 441 5.39 35.03 -0.66
C LEU A 441 6.76 35.63 -0.97
N THR A 442 7.53 35.91 0.07
CA THR A 442 8.87 36.48 -0.05
C THR A 442 9.92 35.50 0.46
N GLU A 443 11.15 35.67 -0.02
CA GLU A 443 12.30 35.07 0.63
C GLU A 443 12.40 35.58 2.08
N ALA A 444 12.80 34.68 2.98
CA ALA A 444 13.05 35.04 4.35
C ALA A 444 14.25 35.99 4.47
N SER A 445 14.22 36.91 5.45
CA SER A 445 15.34 37.80 5.77
C SER A 445 16.56 37.09 6.39
N ASP A 446 16.54 35.77 6.48
CA ASP A 446 17.60 34.99 7.10
C ASP A 446 18.82 35.05 6.20
N SER A 447 19.88 35.75 6.66
CA SER A 447 21.13 35.90 5.93
C SER A 447 21.65 34.51 5.54
N MET A 448 21.63 34.18 4.25
CA MET A 448 22.27 32.98 3.72
C MET A 448 23.77 33.08 3.98
N THR A 449 24.22 32.53 5.11
CA THR A 449 25.60 32.58 5.57
C THR A 449 26.43 31.55 4.81
N GLY A 450 26.76 31.88 3.56
CA GLY A 450 27.77 31.17 2.77
C GLY A 450 27.21 30.43 1.56
N LYS A 451 27.96 30.51 0.45
CA LYS A 451 27.72 29.72 -0.77
C LYS A 451 28.22 28.27 -0.65
N SER A 452 28.99 27.97 0.39
CA SER A 452 29.64 26.68 0.62
C SER A 452 28.93 25.89 1.71
N TYR A 453 28.83 24.59 1.51
CA TYR A 453 28.22 23.69 2.48
C TYR A 453 29.03 23.56 3.76
N SER A 454 28.33 23.57 4.91
CA SER A 454 28.82 23.08 6.19
C SER A 454 27.63 22.67 7.06
N ILE A 455 27.88 21.82 8.06
CA ILE A 455 26.84 21.46 9.06
C ILE A 455 26.25 22.71 9.71
N ALA A 456 27.09 23.71 10.03
CA ALA A 456 26.65 24.96 10.63
C ALA A 456 25.78 25.79 9.66
N ALA A 457 26.11 25.84 8.37
CA ALA A 457 25.36 26.57 7.36
C ALA A 457 23.93 26.03 7.15
N MET A 458 23.68 24.76 7.49
CA MET A 458 22.33 24.18 7.44
C MET A 458 21.40 24.71 8.54
N SER A 459 21.91 25.42 9.55
CA SER A 459 21.10 25.88 10.69
C SER A 459 19.96 26.79 10.26
N SER A 460 20.18 27.75 9.36
CA SER A 460 19.10 28.63 8.86
C SER A 460 18.03 27.84 8.09
N THR A 461 18.45 26.85 7.31
CA THR A 461 17.54 25.96 6.57
C THR A 461 16.67 25.15 7.53
N ILE A 462 17.26 24.62 8.60
CA ILE A 462 16.56 23.85 9.63
C ILE A 462 15.55 24.71 10.39
N HIS A 463 15.94 25.91 10.82
CA HIS A 463 15.00 26.84 11.48
C HIS A 463 13.85 27.21 10.54
N ARG A 464 14.13 27.47 9.26
CA ARG A 464 13.10 27.77 8.27
C ARG A 464 12.17 26.58 8.04
N ALA A 465 12.69 25.37 7.99
CA ALA A 465 11.89 24.15 7.82
C ALA A 465 11.01 23.85 9.03
N ALA A 466 11.54 24.01 10.23
CA ALA A 466 10.74 23.98 11.46
C ALA A 466 9.67 25.09 11.45
N ALA A 467 10.02 26.32 11.04
CA ALA A 467 9.09 27.43 10.93
C ALA A 467 8.01 27.23 9.86
N ASN A 468 8.28 26.47 8.79
CA ASN A 468 7.30 26.13 7.74
C ASN A 468 6.53 24.84 8.05
N GLN A 469 6.95 24.06 9.04
CA GLN A 469 6.37 22.75 9.36
C GLN A 469 4.84 22.82 9.52
N GLY A 470 4.16 21.85 8.89
CA GLY A 470 2.71 21.69 8.94
C GLY A 470 1.89 22.70 8.12
N THR A 471 2.51 23.70 7.48
CA THR A 471 1.77 24.77 6.78
C THR A 471 1.03 24.26 5.56
N LEU A 472 1.70 23.48 4.70
CA LEU A 472 1.08 22.89 3.50
C LEU A 472 -0.15 22.04 3.86
N GLY A 473 0.00 21.12 4.82
CA GLY A 473 -1.11 20.28 5.29
C GLY A 473 -2.25 21.11 5.89
N SER A 474 -1.92 22.15 6.68
CA SER A 474 -2.92 23.07 7.20
C SER A 474 -3.61 23.87 6.09
N PHE A 475 -2.90 24.29 5.04
CA PHE A 475 -3.46 25.04 3.92
C PHE A 475 -4.42 24.18 3.09
N CYS A 476 -4.04 22.93 2.79
CA CYS A 476 -4.92 21.95 2.16
C CYS A 476 -6.18 21.70 3.02
N ASN A 477 -6.03 21.55 4.34
CA ASN A 477 -7.17 21.42 5.25
C ASN A 477 -8.11 22.64 5.19
N VAL A 478 -7.58 23.85 5.22
CA VAL A 478 -8.41 25.07 5.22
C VAL A 478 -9.13 25.25 3.89
N THR A 479 -8.46 25.01 2.76
CA THR A 479 -9.08 25.12 1.43
C THR A 479 -10.17 24.07 1.21
N MET A 480 -9.95 22.82 1.67
CA MET A 480 -11.01 21.79 1.72
C MET A 480 -12.19 22.23 2.57
N LEU A 481 -11.95 22.75 3.77
CA LEU A 481 -13.00 23.24 4.67
C LEU A 481 -13.77 24.41 4.05
N CYS A 482 -13.10 25.30 3.33
CA CYS A 482 -13.74 26.37 2.57
C CYS A 482 -14.74 25.81 1.55
N LYS A 483 -14.31 24.84 0.73
CA LYS A 483 -15.17 24.19 -0.26
C LYS A 483 -16.32 23.43 0.41
N ALA A 484 -16.08 22.67 1.46
CA ALA A 484 -17.12 21.91 2.16
C ALA A 484 -18.20 22.82 2.80
N ILE A 485 -17.79 23.88 3.52
CA ILE A 485 -18.71 24.74 4.29
C ILE A 485 -19.34 25.82 3.41
N TYR A 486 -18.59 26.38 2.46
CA TYR A 486 -19.00 27.53 1.66
C TYR A 486 -19.31 27.22 0.20
N GLY A 487 -18.98 26.03 -0.28
CA GLY A 487 -19.13 25.64 -1.69
C GLY A 487 -18.05 26.22 -2.62
N ARG A 488 -17.16 27.07 -2.10
CA ARG A 488 -16.15 27.81 -2.88
C ARG A 488 -14.95 28.20 -2.01
N LEU A 489 -13.83 28.51 -2.66
CA LEU A 489 -12.71 29.21 -2.03
C LEU A 489 -13.00 30.71 -1.89
N PRO A 490 -12.37 31.40 -0.92
CA PRO A 490 -12.42 32.85 -0.83
C PRO A 490 -11.69 33.50 -2.02
N GLU A 491 -12.15 34.68 -2.45
CA GLU A 491 -11.53 35.45 -3.53
C GLU A 491 -10.09 35.88 -3.22
N LYS A 492 -9.72 35.96 -1.94
CA LYS A 492 -8.37 36.34 -1.49
C LYS A 492 -7.70 35.17 -0.78
N LEU A 493 -6.66 34.65 -1.41
CA LEU A 493 -5.83 33.55 -0.91
C LEU A 493 -4.42 34.08 -0.58
N PRO A 494 -3.74 33.52 0.43
CA PRO A 494 -2.42 34.02 0.83
C PRO A 494 -1.33 33.71 -0.20
N ALA A 495 -1.50 32.64 -0.98
CA ALA A 495 -0.61 32.18 -2.04
C ALA A 495 -1.34 31.11 -2.88
N THR A 496 -0.78 30.71 -4.03
CA THR A 496 -1.24 29.53 -4.78
C THR A 496 -0.88 28.24 -4.03
N LEU A 497 -1.50 27.10 -4.36
CA LEU A 497 -1.11 25.82 -3.77
C LEU A 497 0.35 25.46 -4.13
N GLU A 498 0.77 25.71 -5.37
CA GLU A 498 2.14 25.45 -5.83
C GLU A 498 3.16 26.30 -5.06
N ASP A 499 2.90 27.59 -4.83
CA ASP A 499 3.78 28.45 -4.02
C ASP A 499 3.96 27.92 -2.58
N VAL A 500 2.89 27.35 -2.00
CA VAL A 500 2.94 26.76 -0.65
C VAL A 500 3.70 25.44 -0.65
N ILE A 501 3.56 24.62 -1.70
CA ILE A 501 4.35 23.40 -1.91
C ILE A 501 5.83 23.79 -2.03
N ASP A 502 6.15 24.74 -2.90
CA ASP A 502 7.50 25.22 -3.14
C ASP A 502 8.15 25.77 -1.89
N GLY A 503 7.45 26.64 -1.16
CA GLY A 503 7.94 27.16 0.12
C GLY A 503 8.15 26.08 1.19
N SER A 504 7.40 24.98 1.12
CA SER A 504 7.53 23.88 2.08
C SER A 504 8.67 22.92 1.76
N VAL A 505 8.91 22.61 0.47
CA VAL A 505 9.81 21.51 0.08
C VAL A 505 10.88 21.85 -0.97
N LYS A 506 10.79 22.99 -1.67
CA LYS A 506 11.74 23.36 -2.75
C LYS A 506 12.61 24.57 -2.41
N THR A 507 11.99 25.69 -2.05
CA THR A 507 12.64 27.01 -1.96
C THR A 507 12.84 27.49 -0.53
N GLY A 508 11.98 27.07 0.40
CA GLY A 508 12.01 27.58 1.77
C GLY A 508 11.47 28.99 1.94
N LEU A 509 10.60 29.46 1.03
CA LEU A 509 9.88 30.74 1.15
C LEU A 509 9.23 30.88 2.53
N ASP A 510 9.07 32.12 3.00
CA ASP A 510 8.44 32.38 4.29
C ASP A 510 6.93 32.10 4.23
N LEU A 511 6.50 30.99 4.87
CA LEU A 511 5.09 30.61 4.94
C LEU A 511 4.35 31.21 6.13
N SER A 512 4.97 32.12 6.89
CA SER A 512 4.31 32.82 8.01
C SER A 512 2.99 33.51 7.61
N PRO A 513 2.88 34.18 6.44
CA PRO A 513 1.59 34.75 6.00
C PRO A 513 0.50 33.68 5.79
N VAL A 514 0.88 32.51 5.28
CA VAL A 514 -0.04 31.38 5.06
C VAL A 514 -0.49 30.80 6.39
N LYS A 515 0.43 30.63 7.36
CA LYS A 515 0.10 30.20 8.73
C LYS A 515 -0.90 31.15 9.40
N ALA A 516 -0.63 32.46 9.34
CA ALA A 516 -1.51 33.47 9.91
C ALA A 516 -2.90 33.46 9.26
N TRP A 517 -2.95 33.32 7.92
CA TRP A 517 -4.20 33.21 7.19
C TRP A 517 -4.98 31.94 7.56
N ASN A 518 -4.31 30.78 7.67
CA ASN A 518 -4.93 29.52 8.08
C ASN A 518 -5.59 29.67 9.47
N GLN A 519 -4.86 30.20 10.45
CA GLN A 519 -5.39 30.40 11.80
C GLN A 519 -6.60 31.34 11.81
N MET A 520 -6.52 32.46 11.07
CA MET A 520 -7.64 33.39 10.91
C MET A 520 -8.85 32.71 10.27
N ALA A 521 -8.66 31.98 9.17
CA ALA A 521 -9.73 31.30 8.44
C ALA A 521 -10.44 30.27 9.31
N LEU A 522 -9.68 29.40 9.99
CA LEU A 522 -10.21 28.38 10.89
C LEU A 522 -11.04 28.99 12.03
N THR A 523 -10.51 30.01 12.71
CA THR A 523 -11.24 30.70 13.79
C THR A 523 -12.53 31.36 13.28
N ARG A 524 -12.51 31.93 12.08
CA ARG A 524 -13.71 32.51 11.45
C ARG A 524 -14.74 31.45 11.10
N MET A 525 -14.32 30.31 10.55
CA MET A 525 -15.22 29.18 10.24
C MET A 525 -15.95 28.69 11.49
N ALA A 526 -15.23 28.42 12.57
CA ALA A 526 -15.83 27.98 13.83
C ALA A 526 -16.86 29.01 14.36
N LYS A 527 -16.51 30.31 14.36
CA LYS A 527 -17.42 31.39 14.77
C LYS A 527 -18.63 31.54 13.85
N HIS A 528 -18.48 31.29 12.54
CA HIS A 528 -19.61 31.30 11.61
C HIS A 528 -20.57 30.14 11.89
N GLY A 529 -20.07 28.93 12.14
CA GLY A 529 -20.89 27.78 12.52
C GLY A 529 -21.69 28.00 13.81
N GLN A 530 -21.09 28.68 14.80
CA GLN A 530 -21.79 29.08 16.03
C GLN A 530 -22.97 30.03 15.80
N LYS A 531 -22.92 30.85 14.73
CA LYS A 531 -23.94 31.86 14.42
C LYS A 531 -24.95 31.39 13.38
N ASN A 532 -24.60 30.40 12.57
CA ASN A 532 -25.40 29.92 11.47
C ASN A 532 -25.20 28.41 11.30
N ALA A 533 -26.25 27.64 11.57
CA ALA A 533 -26.25 26.18 11.46
C ALA A 533 -25.88 25.69 10.04
N ASN A 534 -26.21 26.44 8.99
CA ASN A 534 -25.84 26.10 7.60
C ASN A 534 -24.34 26.29 7.31
N ARG A 535 -23.58 26.83 8.28
CA ARG A 535 -22.11 27.00 8.22
C ARG A 535 -21.42 26.21 9.33
N ALA A 536 -22.14 25.30 9.98
CA ALA A 536 -21.58 24.39 10.95
C ALA A 536 -20.58 23.42 10.29
N MET A 537 -19.67 22.90 11.10
CA MET A 537 -18.57 22.04 10.67
C MET A 537 -19.09 20.62 10.39
N PRO A 538 -18.80 20.01 9.24
CA PRO A 538 -19.09 18.59 9.02
C PRO A 538 -18.35 17.73 10.05
N ALA A 539 -19.03 16.75 10.64
CA ALA A 539 -18.47 15.86 11.66
C ALA A 539 -17.22 15.13 11.14
N ALA A 540 -17.27 14.63 9.90
CA ALA A 540 -16.19 13.94 9.21
C ALA A 540 -14.92 14.80 9.03
N LEU A 541 -15.05 16.13 9.11
CA LEU A 541 -13.93 17.08 8.98
C LEU A 541 -13.48 17.69 10.30
N LEU A 542 -14.09 17.33 11.43
CA LEU A 542 -13.74 17.90 12.74
C LEU A 542 -12.26 17.67 13.09
N ASN A 543 -11.71 16.49 12.74
CA ASN A 543 -10.31 16.15 12.97
C ASN A 543 -9.31 16.96 12.10
N ARG A 544 -9.80 17.67 11.07
CA ARG A 544 -9.00 18.60 10.25
C ARG A 544 -8.77 19.94 10.94
N LEU A 545 -9.56 20.25 11.98
CA LEU A 545 -9.29 21.38 12.86
C LEU A 545 -8.16 21.05 13.84
N PRO A 546 -7.35 22.06 14.22
CA PRO A 546 -6.41 21.90 15.31
C PRO A 546 -7.17 21.63 16.63
N GLU A 547 -6.57 20.85 17.52
CA GLU A 547 -7.20 20.33 18.73
C GLU A 547 -7.87 21.43 19.58
N TRP A 548 -7.20 22.56 19.76
CA TRP A 548 -7.71 23.70 20.54
C TRP A 548 -8.99 24.33 19.98
N LEU A 549 -9.32 24.10 18.71
CA LEU A 549 -10.51 24.64 18.06
C LEU A 549 -11.64 23.62 17.94
N ARG A 550 -11.36 22.31 18.06
CA ARG A 550 -12.35 21.24 17.88
C ARG A 550 -13.55 21.38 18.82
N SER A 551 -13.30 21.65 20.10
CA SER A 551 -14.35 21.84 21.12
C SER A 551 -15.21 23.10 20.92
N GLN A 552 -14.74 24.04 20.10
CA GLN A 552 -15.45 25.30 19.82
C GLN A 552 -16.30 25.23 18.55
N ALA A 553 -16.06 24.23 17.69
CA ALA A 553 -16.79 24.07 16.44
C ALA A 553 -18.18 23.48 16.72
N VAL A 554 -19.22 24.13 16.19
CA VAL A 554 -20.57 23.54 16.12
C VAL A 554 -20.58 22.54 14.98
N VAL A 555 -20.99 21.30 15.25
CA VAL A 555 -21.11 20.25 14.25
C VAL A 555 -22.42 20.41 13.48
N ALA A 556 -22.38 20.20 12.16
CA ALA A 556 -23.55 20.28 11.31
C ALA A 556 -24.53 19.14 11.63
N GLU A 557 -25.83 19.45 11.67
CA GLU A 557 -26.88 18.43 11.86
C GLU A 557 -27.01 17.52 10.62
N SER A 558 -26.74 18.07 9.44
CA SER A 558 -26.77 17.34 8.17
C SER A 558 -25.73 17.90 7.20
N HIS A 559 -24.89 17.03 6.67
CA HIS A 559 -23.95 17.33 5.60
C HIS A 559 -23.76 16.07 4.73
N TRP A 560 -23.61 16.25 3.42
CA TRP A 560 -23.49 15.13 2.47
C TRP A 560 -22.29 14.24 2.80
N LEU A 561 -21.17 14.84 3.22
CA LEU A 561 -19.95 14.10 3.58
C LEU A 561 -20.13 13.26 4.85
N ASP A 562 -20.90 13.75 5.82
CA ASP A 562 -21.19 12.99 7.06
C ASP A 562 -22.11 11.81 6.75
N THR A 563 -23.08 12.01 5.85
CA THR A 563 -23.96 10.95 5.34
C THR A 563 -23.16 9.88 4.60
N LEU A 564 -22.24 10.29 3.72
CA LEU A 564 -21.35 9.38 3.00
C LEU A 564 -20.42 8.62 3.97
N ALA A 565 -19.81 9.31 4.93
CA ALA A 565 -18.92 8.70 5.91
C ALA A 565 -19.65 7.63 6.74
N GLY A 566 -20.84 7.95 7.26
CA GLY A 566 -21.66 6.97 7.99
C GLY A 566 -22.08 5.79 7.12
N ALA A 567 -22.44 6.01 5.85
CA ALA A 567 -22.78 4.94 4.93
C ALA A 567 -21.58 4.03 4.59
N MET A 568 -20.37 4.59 4.47
CA MET A 568 -19.13 3.82 4.26
C MET A 568 -18.73 3.01 5.50
N GLU A 569 -18.96 3.54 6.70
CA GLU A 569 -18.77 2.79 7.96
C GLU A 569 -19.73 1.61 8.05
N MET A 570 -21.01 1.82 7.72
CA MET A 570 -22.00 0.74 7.64
C MET A 570 -21.62 -0.30 6.58
N HIS A 571 -21.16 0.13 5.41
CA HIS A 571 -20.68 -0.76 4.35
C HIS A 571 -19.48 -1.59 4.82
N THR A 572 -18.53 -0.97 5.50
CA THR A 572 -17.36 -1.66 6.08
C THR A 572 -17.77 -2.72 7.10
N ALA A 573 -18.73 -2.40 7.97
CA ALA A 573 -19.26 -3.35 8.95
C ALA A 573 -19.99 -4.52 8.26
N GLN A 574 -20.77 -4.24 7.22
CA GLN A 574 -21.47 -5.27 6.44
C GLN A 574 -20.47 -6.18 5.71
N TYR A 575 -19.49 -5.60 5.01
CA TYR A 575 -18.43 -6.36 4.36
C TYR A 575 -17.71 -7.27 5.36
N TRP A 576 -17.37 -6.77 6.56
CA TRP A 576 -16.74 -7.62 7.57
C TRP A 576 -17.65 -8.76 8.05
N ALA A 577 -18.96 -8.50 8.20
CA ALA A 577 -19.91 -9.56 8.51
C ALA A 577 -19.97 -10.63 7.40
N ASP A 578 -19.92 -10.22 6.14
CA ASP A 578 -19.88 -11.14 4.99
C ASP A 578 -18.56 -11.93 4.93
N VAL A 579 -17.45 -11.31 5.31
CA VAL A 579 -16.14 -11.99 5.48
C VAL A 579 -16.20 -13.04 6.57
N GLU A 580 -16.82 -12.75 7.73
CA GLU A 580 -16.99 -13.74 8.81
C GLU A 580 -17.92 -14.88 8.36
N ALA A 581 -18.98 -14.58 7.60
CA ALA A 581 -19.83 -15.61 7.01
C ALA A 581 -19.03 -16.51 6.05
N LEU A 582 -18.25 -15.91 5.13
CA LEU A 582 -17.40 -16.65 4.20
C LEU A 582 -16.32 -17.47 4.93
N ALA A 583 -15.68 -16.91 5.96
CA ALA A 583 -14.68 -17.60 6.76
C ALA A 583 -15.26 -18.78 7.57
N THR A 584 -16.57 -18.80 7.82
CA THR A 584 -17.25 -19.94 8.45
C THR A 584 -17.30 -21.16 7.52
N GLU A 585 -17.27 -20.94 6.20
CA GLU A 585 -17.24 -21.99 5.18
C GLU A 585 -15.82 -22.52 4.93
N ALA A 586 -14.79 -21.82 5.42
CA ALA A 586 -13.41 -22.23 5.20
C ALA A 586 -13.09 -23.57 5.87
N CYS A 587 -12.46 -24.48 5.13
CA CYS A 587 -12.12 -25.81 5.59
C CYS A 587 -10.88 -26.37 4.86
N PRO A 588 -9.86 -26.87 5.58
CA PRO A 588 -8.65 -27.39 4.95
C PRO A 588 -8.90 -28.64 4.11
N PRO A 589 -7.99 -28.97 3.18
CA PRO A 589 -8.01 -30.23 2.45
C PRO A 589 -7.92 -31.45 3.37
N ILE A 590 -8.41 -32.60 2.89
CA ILE A 590 -8.44 -33.84 3.67
C ILE A 590 -7.04 -34.28 4.13
N GLU A 591 -6.00 -33.95 3.37
CA GLU A 591 -4.60 -34.24 3.64
C GLU A 591 -4.15 -33.65 5.00
N VAL A 592 -4.65 -32.47 5.38
CA VAL A 592 -4.36 -31.90 6.72
C VAL A 592 -4.86 -32.83 7.83
N PHE A 593 -6.03 -33.44 7.64
CA PHE A 593 -6.60 -34.38 8.61
C PHE A 593 -5.93 -35.75 8.56
N GLU A 594 -5.55 -36.25 7.38
CA GLU A 594 -4.84 -37.52 7.25
C GLU A 594 -3.46 -37.47 7.90
N HIS A 595 -2.68 -36.43 7.62
CA HIS A 595 -1.34 -36.24 8.19
C HIS A 595 -1.38 -35.77 9.65
N GLY A 596 -2.40 -35.02 10.04
CA GLY A 596 -2.55 -34.48 11.40
C GLY A 596 -3.15 -35.45 12.42
N ARG A 597 -3.80 -36.53 11.98
CA ARG A 597 -4.59 -37.45 12.83
C ARG A 597 -3.87 -37.89 14.09
N ASP A 598 -2.66 -38.42 13.94
CA ASP A 598 -1.89 -38.99 15.07
C ASP A 598 -1.34 -37.91 16.00
N TRP A 599 -1.30 -36.65 15.53
CA TRP A 599 -0.77 -35.50 16.24
C TRP A 599 -1.85 -34.59 16.83
N MET A 600 -3.14 -34.87 16.59
CA MET A 600 -4.26 -34.08 17.14
C MET A 600 -4.21 -33.94 18.69
N PRO A 601 -3.84 -34.96 19.49
CA PRO A 601 -3.72 -34.80 20.94
C PRO A 601 -2.66 -33.75 21.31
N THR A 602 -1.50 -33.76 20.64
CA THR A 602 -0.43 -32.78 20.86
C THR A 602 -0.82 -31.40 20.32
N GLY A 603 -1.47 -31.33 19.16
CA GLY A 603 -2.00 -30.08 18.61
C GLY A 603 -3.04 -29.42 19.52
N LYS A 604 -3.86 -30.22 20.22
CA LYS A 604 -4.77 -29.74 21.27
C LYS A 604 -4.02 -29.09 22.43
N GLU A 605 -2.91 -29.67 22.86
CA GLU A 605 -2.07 -29.10 23.94
C GLU A 605 -1.45 -27.77 23.53
N LEU A 606 -0.94 -27.67 22.29
CA LEU A 606 -0.47 -26.40 21.72
C LEU A 606 -1.58 -25.34 21.75
N ARG A 607 -2.80 -25.68 21.30
CA ARG A 607 -3.96 -24.78 21.39
C ARG A 607 -4.29 -24.37 22.81
N GLN A 608 -4.13 -25.27 23.79
CA GLN A 608 -4.37 -24.95 25.20
C GLN A 608 -3.33 -23.96 25.74
N ALA A 609 -2.06 -24.07 25.34
CA ALA A 609 -1.02 -23.12 25.70
C ALA A 609 -1.38 -21.71 25.22
N TYR A 610 -1.74 -21.57 23.94
CA TYR A 610 -2.21 -20.32 23.36
C TYR A 610 -3.48 -19.78 24.04
N SER A 611 -4.52 -20.60 24.13
CA SER A 611 -5.83 -20.19 24.66
C SER A 611 -5.77 -19.76 26.12
N ARG A 612 -4.82 -20.31 26.90
CA ARG A 612 -4.63 -19.92 28.30
C ARG A 612 -4.21 -18.45 28.40
N VAL A 613 -3.27 -18.02 27.57
CA VAL A 613 -2.78 -16.63 27.55
C VAL A 613 -3.90 -15.69 27.08
N ILE A 614 -4.58 -16.02 25.98
CA ILE A 614 -5.65 -15.18 25.45
C ILE A 614 -6.80 -15.03 26.45
N ARG A 615 -7.23 -16.10 27.13
CA ARG A 615 -8.28 -16.00 28.16
C ARG A 615 -7.85 -15.17 29.37
N GLN A 616 -6.58 -15.27 29.77
CA GLN A 616 -6.05 -14.46 30.87
C GLN A 616 -6.09 -12.97 30.51
N ALA A 617 -5.76 -12.61 29.26
CA ALA A 617 -5.85 -11.23 28.77
C ALA A 617 -7.29 -10.71 28.73
N ILE A 618 -8.22 -11.48 28.15
CA ILE A 618 -9.65 -11.11 28.10
C ILE A 618 -10.21 -10.88 29.50
N ASN A 619 -9.91 -11.77 30.45
CA ASN A 619 -10.38 -11.61 31.83
C ASN A 619 -9.78 -10.40 32.56
N ALA A 620 -8.65 -9.86 32.09
CA ALA A 620 -7.96 -8.74 32.71
C ALA A 620 -8.42 -7.39 32.15
N ASN A 621 -8.63 -7.30 30.83
CA ASN A 621 -8.81 -6.01 30.13
C ASN A 621 -10.07 -5.95 29.25
N ASP A 622 -10.96 -6.94 29.29
CA ASP A 622 -12.13 -7.14 28.40
C ASP A 622 -11.81 -7.21 26.89
N GLU A 623 -10.59 -6.86 26.48
CA GLU A 623 -10.06 -6.93 25.11
C GLU A 623 -8.66 -7.58 25.07
N VAL A 624 -8.29 -8.09 23.90
CA VAL A 624 -6.95 -8.65 23.63
C VAL A 624 -6.15 -7.59 22.88
N ASP A 625 -5.08 -7.09 23.50
CA ASP A 625 -4.15 -6.13 22.90
C ASP A 625 -2.95 -6.82 22.23
N ASP A 626 -2.10 -6.03 21.58
CA ASP A 626 -0.86 -6.53 20.94
C ASP A 626 0.05 -7.26 21.93
N THR A 627 0.11 -6.79 23.19
CA THR A 627 0.88 -7.42 24.28
C THR A 627 0.42 -8.84 24.54
N ALA A 628 -0.89 -9.07 24.59
CA ALA A 628 -1.46 -10.39 24.79
C ALA A 628 -1.19 -11.34 23.61
N PHE A 629 -1.22 -10.81 22.38
CA PHE A 629 -0.85 -11.60 21.19
C PHE A 629 0.63 -11.98 21.18
N ASP A 630 1.54 -11.09 21.58
CA ASP A 630 2.97 -11.38 21.70
C ASP A 630 3.24 -12.40 22.83
N ALA A 631 2.56 -12.29 23.97
CA ALA A 631 2.65 -13.28 25.04
C ALA A 631 2.14 -14.67 24.58
N ALA A 632 1.05 -14.70 23.80
CA ALA A 632 0.50 -15.93 23.26
C ALA A 632 1.43 -16.56 22.20
N ARG A 633 2.15 -15.74 21.43
CA ARG A 633 3.21 -16.18 20.50
C ARG A 633 4.35 -16.84 21.26
N ILE A 634 4.91 -16.17 22.25
CA ILE A 634 6.00 -16.71 23.09
C ILE A 634 5.60 -18.05 23.72
N ALA A 635 4.37 -18.16 24.24
CA ALA A 635 3.88 -19.41 24.83
C ALA A 635 3.77 -20.56 23.82
N SER A 636 3.37 -20.24 22.57
CA SER A 636 3.20 -21.23 21.50
C SER A 636 4.55 -21.69 20.95
N GLU A 637 5.49 -20.76 20.73
CA GLU A 637 6.87 -21.06 20.36
C GLU A 637 7.58 -21.88 21.44
N ALA A 638 7.42 -21.52 22.72
CA ALA A 638 7.97 -22.27 23.84
C ALA A 638 7.42 -23.70 23.94
N PHE A 639 6.17 -23.93 23.52
CA PHE A 639 5.60 -25.27 23.41
C PHE A 639 6.22 -26.04 22.24
N LEU A 640 6.29 -25.44 21.04
CA LEU A 640 6.86 -26.08 19.86
C LEU A 640 8.33 -26.45 20.05
N ASN A 641 9.12 -25.59 20.71
CA ASN A 641 10.53 -25.81 20.99
C ASN A 641 10.81 -26.98 21.95
N GLN A 642 9.80 -27.55 22.60
CA GLN A 642 9.93 -28.80 23.38
C GLN A 642 10.03 -30.04 22.48
N TRP A 643 9.67 -29.91 21.20
CA TRP A 643 9.71 -31.00 20.22
C TRP A 643 10.94 -30.87 19.31
N PRO A 644 11.54 -31.99 18.87
CA PRO A 644 12.61 -31.98 17.87
C PRO A 644 12.17 -31.28 16.58
N ALA A 645 13.05 -30.53 15.93
CA ALA A 645 12.73 -29.73 14.73
C ALA A 645 11.94 -30.52 13.67
N GLY A 646 12.39 -31.74 13.33
CA GLY A 646 11.69 -32.60 12.35
C GLY A 646 10.30 -33.12 12.78
N LYS A 647 9.85 -32.85 14.01
CA LYS A 647 8.51 -33.18 14.52
C LYS A 647 7.62 -31.96 14.73
N GLN A 648 8.17 -30.75 14.74
CA GLN A 648 7.42 -29.51 14.98
C GLN A 648 6.32 -29.31 13.92
N HIS A 649 6.62 -29.59 12.65
CA HIS A 649 5.64 -29.52 11.56
C HIS A 649 4.45 -30.45 11.77
N ASN A 650 4.68 -31.67 12.27
CA ASN A 650 3.60 -32.60 12.56
C ASN A 650 2.69 -32.08 13.70
N VAL A 651 3.26 -31.39 14.70
CA VAL A 651 2.48 -30.74 15.77
C VAL A 651 1.59 -29.64 15.20
N LEU A 652 2.09 -28.84 14.25
CA LEU A 652 1.33 -27.78 13.59
C LEU A 652 0.19 -28.33 12.72
N ILE A 653 0.46 -29.36 11.90
CA ILE A 653 -0.60 -30.05 11.13
C ILE A 653 -1.62 -30.69 12.08
N GLY A 654 -1.17 -31.29 13.19
CA GLY A 654 -2.05 -31.82 14.24
C GLY A 654 -2.92 -30.73 14.91
N ALA A 655 -2.38 -29.53 15.10
CA ALA A 655 -3.12 -28.40 15.65
C ALA A 655 -4.18 -27.89 14.65
N ALA A 656 -3.82 -27.76 13.37
CA ALA A 656 -4.75 -27.40 12.30
C ALA A 656 -5.89 -28.42 12.20
N ALA A 657 -5.57 -29.72 12.11
CA ALA A 657 -6.55 -30.80 12.09
C ALA A 657 -7.46 -30.78 13.33
N TYR A 658 -6.89 -30.55 14.52
CA TYR A 658 -7.67 -30.44 15.75
C TYR A 658 -8.64 -29.26 15.73
N LEU A 659 -8.19 -28.07 15.32
CA LEU A 659 -9.01 -26.86 15.26
C LEU A 659 -10.20 -27.05 14.33
N TYR A 660 -9.96 -27.56 13.12
CA TYR A 660 -10.99 -27.73 12.11
C TYR A 660 -11.89 -28.94 12.34
N ALA A 661 -11.41 -29.98 13.05
CA ALA A 661 -12.27 -31.08 13.48
C ALA A 661 -13.30 -30.67 14.56
N GLN A 662 -13.09 -29.53 15.24
CA GLN A 662 -14.12 -28.95 16.12
C GLN A 662 -15.22 -28.23 15.33
N GLY A 663 -14.93 -27.81 14.09
CA GLY A 663 -15.81 -27.00 13.25
C GLY A 663 -16.06 -25.59 13.79
N SER A 664 -16.89 -24.85 13.07
CA SER A 664 -17.46 -23.59 13.54
C SER A 664 -18.36 -23.83 14.76
N GLN A 665 -18.37 -22.90 15.71
CA GLN A 665 -19.19 -22.98 16.92
C GLN A 665 -20.14 -21.79 16.95
N ASN A 666 -21.45 -22.07 17.06
CA ASN A 666 -22.50 -21.04 17.10
C ASN A 666 -22.50 -20.08 15.89
N GLY A 667 -22.08 -20.57 14.71
CA GLY A 667 -21.97 -19.73 13.51
C GLY A 667 -20.73 -18.83 13.47
N GLU A 668 -19.79 -18.96 14.42
CA GLU A 668 -18.50 -18.28 14.35
C GLU A 668 -17.49 -19.10 13.54
N PRO A 669 -16.61 -18.45 12.75
CA PRO A 669 -15.50 -19.11 12.07
C PRO A 669 -14.58 -19.88 13.01
N VAL A 670 -13.86 -20.85 12.45
CA VAL A 670 -12.81 -21.56 13.18
C VAL A 670 -11.73 -20.55 13.60
N ARG A 671 -11.44 -20.50 14.90
CA ARG A 671 -10.40 -19.62 15.47
C ARG A 671 -9.02 -20.24 15.28
N ASP A 672 -8.44 -20.04 14.10
CA ASP A 672 -7.16 -20.62 13.66
C ASP A 672 -5.95 -19.67 13.80
N ALA A 673 -6.11 -18.52 14.45
CA ALA A 673 -5.04 -17.52 14.64
C ALA A 673 -3.75 -18.10 15.26
N LEU A 674 -3.84 -19.22 15.99
CA LEU A 674 -2.70 -19.97 16.53
C LEU A 674 -1.69 -20.39 15.45
N ILE A 675 -2.15 -20.89 14.31
CA ILE A 675 -1.26 -21.44 13.27
C ILE A 675 -0.75 -20.36 12.32
N TRP A 676 -1.18 -19.12 12.50
CA TRP A 676 -0.82 -17.96 11.67
C TRP A 676 -0.15 -16.84 12.49
N GLN A 677 0.51 -17.20 13.60
CA GLN A 677 1.24 -16.21 14.40
C GLN A 677 2.53 -15.81 13.69
N LEU A 678 2.66 -14.50 13.42
CA LEU A 678 3.88 -13.89 12.91
C LEU A 678 4.99 -13.93 13.98
N GLY A 679 6.25 -13.89 13.56
CA GLY A 679 7.39 -13.85 14.49
C GLY A 679 7.56 -12.49 15.18
N GLU A 680 8.64 -12.38 15.94
CA GLU A 680 8.98 -11.18 16.70
C GLU A 680 9.16 -9.97 15.79
N LYS A 681 8.67 -8.81 16.24
CA LYS A 681 8.83 -7.55 15.50
C LYS A 681 10.27 -7.07 15.61
N ARG A 682 10.92 -6.84 14.46
CA ARG A 682 12.26 -6.25 14.42
C ARG A 682 12.23 -4.78 14.81
N GLU A 683 13.33 -4.26 15.35
CA GLU A 683 13.43 -2.86 15.80
C GLU A 683 13.27 -1.85 14.65
N VAL A 684 13.66 -2.21 13.43
CA VAL A 684 13.68 -1.31 12.26
C VAL A 684 12.46 -1.53 11.38
N SER A 685 12.32 -2.72 10.78
CA SER A 685 11.19 -3.08 9.93
C SER A 685 11.07 -4.60 9.76
N GLY A 686 9.85 -5.07 9.50
CA GLY A 686 9.55 -6.48 9.30
C GLY A 686 9.43 -7.29 10.58
N ARG A 687 9.30 -8.61 10.41
CA ARG A 687 9.23 -9.58 11.51
C ARG A 687 10.18 -10.74 11.27
N GLU A 688 10.60 -11.40 12.34
CA GLU A 688 11.26 -12.71 12.22
C GLU A 688 10.28 -13.77 11.69
N SER A 689 10.83 -14.89 11.21
CA SER A 689 10.03 -16.07 10.89
C SER A 689 9.32 -16.58 12.14
N GLY A 690 8.01 -16.75 12.06
CA GLY A 690 7.17 -17.24 13.16
C GLY A 690 6.49 -18.56 12.83
N ILE A 691 5.47 -18.89 13.62
CA ILE A 691 4.64 -20.08 13.43
C ILE A 691 3.97 -20.08 12.05
N ALA A 692 3.62 -18.91 11.52
CA ALA A 692 3.05 -18.79 10.17
C ALA A 692 3.98 -19.40 9.10
N GLN A 693 5.27 -19.03 9.10
CA GLN A 693 6.26 -19.59 8.17
C GLN A 693 6.46 -21.10 8.39
N SER A 694 6.57 -21.55 9.64
CA SER A 694 6.66 -22.99 9.95
C SER A 694 5.40 -23.77 9.53
N MET A 695 4.23 -23.14 9.53
CA MET A 695 3.00 -23.75 9.04
C MET A 695 3.02 -23.88 7.51
N LEU A 696 3.54 -22.88 6.78
CA LEU A 696 3.74 -22.99 5.33
C LEU A 696 4.67 -24.13 4.97
N GLU A 697 5.81 -24.26 5.66
CA GLU A 697 6.73 -25.39 5.49
C GLU A 697 6.06 -26.72 5.81
N ALA A 698 5.25 -26.79 6.88
CA ALA A 698 4.50 -27.99 7.23
C ALA A 698 3.51 -28.41 6.13
N LEU A 699 2.83 -27.44 5.51
CA LEU A 699 1.91 -27.69 4.39
C LEU A 699 2.65 -28.15 3.12
N ARG A 700 3.86 -27.62 2.85
CA ARG A 700 4.74 -28.10 1.76
C ARG A 700 5.16 -29.56 1.99
N GLN A 701 5.52 -29.91 3.22
CA GLN A 701 5.96 -31.28 3.55
C GLN A 701 4.88 -32.34 3.33
N ILE A 702 3.60 -31.97 3.46
CA ILE A 702 2.47 -32.86 3.16
C ILE A 702 1.96 -32.72 1.71
N GLY A 703 2.66 -31.95 0.87
CA GLY A 703 2.38 -31.81 -0.56
C GLY A 703 1.18 -30.94 -0.92
N LEU A 704 0.67 -30.14 0.02
CA LEU A 704 -0.44 -29.22 -0.24
C LEU A 704 -0.01 -27.89 -0.84
N LEU A 705 1.20 -27.45 -0.50
CA LEU A 705 1.81 -26.25 -1.07
C LEU A 705 3.03 -26.64 -1.90
N GLY A 706 3.25 -25.89 -2.98
CA GLY A 706 4.51 -25.91 -3.72
C GLY A 706 5.55 -24.99 -3.09
N GLU A 707 6.75 -25.01 -3.67
CA GLU A 707 7.63 -23.85 -3.53
C GLU A 707 7.00 -22.68 -4.29
N PRO A 708 7.00 -21.46 -3.73
CA PRO A 708 6.45 -20.30 -4.41
C PRO A 708 7.23 -20.10 -5.72
N MET A 709 6.52 -20.22 -6.85
CA MET A 709 7.11 -19.99 -8.15
C MET A 709 6.87 -18.54 -8.56
N TRP A 710 7.94 -17.81 -8.73
CA TRP A 710 7.90 -16.46 -9.26
C TRP A 710 8.18 -16.60 -10.75
N THR A 711 7.27 -16.15 -11.61
CA THR A 711 7.59 -16.14 -13.05
C THR A 711 8.02 -14.78 -13.51
N GLU A 712 8.73 -14.86 -14.61
CA GLU A 712 9.42 -13.78 -15.26
C GLU A 712 8.44 -12.69 -15.77
N THR A 713 7.17 -12.96 -16.10
CA THR A 713 6.26 -11.98 -16.78
C THR A 713 5.26 -11.26 -15.87
N ALA A 714 4.89 -11.82 -14.71
CA ALA A 714 3.76 -11.35 -13.91
C ALA A 714 4.06 -11.15 -12.41
N GLY A 715 5.31 -11.31 -11.97
CA GLY A 715 5.63 -11.39 -10.54
C GLY A 715 5.32 -12.78 -9.97
N ALA A 716 4.78 -12.87 -8.74
CA ALA A 716 4.39 -14.16 -8.14
C ALA A 716 3.50 -14.91 -9.12
N LEU A 717 3.99 -15.99 -9.74
CA LEU A 717 3.10 -16.81 -10.54
C LEU A 717 2.39 -17.73 -9.56
N LEU A 718 1.15 -17.37 -9.29
CA LEU A 718 0.27 -18.20 -8.51
C LEU A 718 0.19 -19.55 -9.22
N TYR A 719 0.76 -20.59 -8.60
CA TYR A 719 0.63 -21.93 -9.14
C TYR A 719 -0.81 -22.38 -8.92
N TYR A 720 -1.65 -22.10 -9.90
CA TYR A 720 -2.98 -22.68 -9.96
C TYR A 720 -2.84 -24.11 -10.44
N ARG A 721 -3.39 -25.06 -9.69
CA ARG A 721 -3.97 -26.21 -10.39
C ARG A 721 -5.13 -25.63 -11.20
N GLU A 722 -5.01 -25.62 -12.53
CA GLU A 722 -6.07 -25.17 -13.47
C GLU A 722 -7.35 -25.98 -13.37
N GLU A 723 -7.30 -27.15 -12.72
CA GLU A 723 -8.51 -27.84 -12.33
C GLU A 723 -9.22 -26.99 -11.29
N ASP A 724 -10.49 -26.62 -11.55
CA ASP A 724 -11.45 -26.24 -10.52
C ASP A 724 -11.08 -27.08 -9.30
N CYS A 725 -10.50 -26.47 -8.25
CA CYS A 725 -10.26 -27.23 -7.04
C CYS A 725 -11.66 -27.68 -6.68
N PRO A 726 -12.00 -28.97 -6.88
CA PRO A 726 -13.36 -29.38 -6.65
C PRO A 726 -13.60 -29.02 -5.19
N LYS A 727 -14.84 -28.70 -4.81
CA LYS A 727 -15.19 -28.55 -3.39
C LYS A 727 -14.87 -29.87 -2.67
N CYS A 728 -13.59 -30.08 -2.37
CA CYS A 728 -12.91 -31.24 -1.83
C CYS A 728 -12.39 -30.88 -0.45
N ALA A 729 -12.86 -29.77 0.12
CA ALA A 729 -12.95 -29.65 1.56
C ALA A 729 -13.90 -30.75 2.04
N GLY A 730 -13.34 -31.86 2.52
CA GLY A 730 -14.13 -32.84 3.24
C GLY A 730 -14.76 -32.17 4.46
N VAL A 731 -16.07 -32.27 4.62
CA VAL A 731 -16.74 -31.74 5.82
C VAL A 731 -16.39 -32.67 7.00
N PRO A 732 -15.77 -32.17 8.08
CA PRO A 732 -15.53 -32.99 9.26
C PRO A 732 -16.87 -33.31 9.94
N VAL A 733 -17.33 -34.56 9.80
CA VAL A 733 -18.55 -35.03 10.48
C VAL A 733 -18.17 -35.77 11.76
N ARG A 734 -18.58 -35.21 12.90
CA ARG A 734 -18.43 -35.90 14.19
C ARG A 734 -19.64 -36.77 14.48
N LEU A 735 -19.43 -38.08 14.52
CA LEU A 735 -20.46 -39.06 14.89
C LEU A 735 -20.37 -39.37 16.38
N ASN A 736 -21.43 -39.05 17.13
CA ASN A 736 -21.50 -39.29 18.57
C ASN A 736 -22.25 -40.60 18.86
N GLY A 737 -21.67 -41.43 19.72
CA GLY A 737 -22.32 -42.67 20.18
C GLY A 737 -22.15 -43.88 19.27
N VAL A 738 -21.23 -43.82 18.30
CA VAL A 738 -20.88 -44.94 17.42
C VAL A 738 -20.62 -46.24 18.19
N TRP A 739 -19.85 -46.20 19.29
CA TRP A 739 -19.57 -47.40 20.09
C TRP A 739 -20.81 -47.96 20.79
N LEU A 740 -21.74 -47.11 21.22
CA LEU A 740 -22.99 -47.52 21.86
C LEU A 740 -23.93 -48.14 20.83
N ASN A 741 -24.04 -47.52 19.66
CA ASN A 741 -24.88 -48.01 18.56
C ASN A 741 -24.35 -49.34 18.01
N LEU A 742 -23.02 -49.46 17.83
CA LEU A 742 -22.41 -50.73 17.45
C LEU A 742 -22.60 -51.81 18.52
N LEU A 743 -22.45 -51.46 19.81
CA LEU A 743 -22.69 -52.39 20.91
C LEU A 743 -24.15 -52.88 20.92
N ASN A 744 -25.12 -51.98 20.77
CA ASN A 744 -26.54 -52.33 20.71
C ASN A 744 -26.91 -53.13 19.46
N ALA A 745 -26.20 -52.92 18.35
CA ALA A 745 -26.44 -53.65 17.10
C ALA A 745 -25.79 -55.04 17.08
N THR A 746 -24.75 -55.27 17.90
CA THR A 746 -23.96 -56.52 17.88
C THR A 746 -24.03 -57.33 19.16
N GLY A 747 -24.60 -56.78 20.24
CA GLY A 747 -24.75 -57.44 21.54
C GLY A 747 -26.19 -57.85 21.84
N ASP A 748 -26.36 -58.77 22.79
CA ASP A 748 -27.67 -59.31 23.19
C ASP A 748 -28.47 -58.36 24.11
N GLN A 749 -27.82 -57.32 24.64
CA GLN A 749 -28.41 -56.35 25.57
C GLN A 749 -28.39 -54.95 24.97
N GLN A 750 -29.56 -54.30 24.94
CA GLN A 750 -29.69 -52.91 24.48
C GLN A 750 -29.60 -51.93 25.65
N TYR A 751 -28.85 -50.85 25.43
CA TYR A 751 -28.69 -49.75 26.37
C TYR A 751 -29.24 -48.46 25.76
N SER A 752 -30.06 -47.74 26.53
CA SER A 752 -30.69 -46.50 26.06
C SER A 752 -29.78 -45.29 26.24
N ARG A 753 -28.85 -45.35 27.21
CA ARG A 753 -27.88 -44.28 27.51
C ARG A 753 -26.47 -44.85 27.67
N MET A 754 -25.46 -44.07 27.27
CA MET A 754 -24.05 -44.45 27.45
C MET A 754 -23.67 -44.74 28.90
N SER A 755 -24.31 -44.05 29.85
CA SER A 755 -24.10 -44.23 31.30
C SER A 755 -24.54 -45.59 31.83
N GLU A 756 -25.46 -46.27 31.12
CA GLU A 756 -26.02 -47.56 31.53
C GLU A 756 -25.10 -48.74 31.17
N VAL A 757 -24.13 -48.52 30.29
CA VAL A 757 -23.17 -49.56 29.87
C VAL A 757 -22.11 -49.78 30.96
N PRO A 758 -21.93 -51.01 31.47
CA PRO A 758 -20.88 -51.34 32.44
C PRO A 758 -19.49 -50.88 31.96
N PRO A 759 -18.60 -50.36 32.84
CA PRO A 759 -17.32 -49.79 32.44
C PRO A 759 -16.45 -50.72 31.58
N ALA A 760 -16.36 -52.01 31.93
CA ALA A 760 -15.57 -52.98 31.17
C ALA A 760 -16.09 -53.18 29.73
N GLN A 761 -17.41 -53.30 29.56
CA GLN A 761 -18.04 -53.44 28.24
C GLN A 761 -17.91 -52.15 27.41
N ARG A 762 -18.00 -50.99 28.07
CA ARG A 762 -17.80 -49.68 27.44
C ARG A 762 -16.39 -49.55 26.87
N GLU A 763 -15.37 -49.89 27.64
CA GLU A 763 -13.98 -49.81 27.18
C GLU A 763 -13.70 -50.83 26.07
N GLN A 764 -14.26 -52.05 26.15
CA GLN A 764 -14.17 -53.03 25.06
C GLN A 764 -14.85 -52.55 23.77
N ALA A 765 -16.04 -51.95 23.88
CA ALA A 765 -16.76 -51.41 22.72
C ALA A 765 -16.00 -50.24 22.07
N LYS A 766 -15.40 -49.35 22.88
CA LYS A 766 -14.54 -48.27 22.38
C LYS A 766 -13.27 -48.80 21.71
N ALA A 767 -12.60 -49.79 22.31
CA ALA A 767 -11.41 -50.41 21.73
C ALA A 767 -11.73 -51.03 20.36
N ARG A 768 -12.87 -51.71 20.25
CA ARG A 768 -13.33 -52.29 18.98
C ARG A 768 -13.62 -51.23 17.92
N ILE A 769 -14.18 -50.09 18.30
CA ILE A 769 -14.32 -48.94 17.39
C ILE A 769 -12.95 -48.41 16.97
N ALA A 770 -12.00 -48.29 17.90
CA ALA A 770 -10.65 -47.85 17.58
C ALA A 770 -9.97 -48.77 16.55
N ASP A 771 -10.18 -50.09 16.66
CA ASP A 771 -9.71 -51.06 15.66
C ASP A 771 -10.39 -50.84 14.30
N TYR A 772 -11.73 -50.76 14.28
CA TYR A 772 -12.50 -50.59 13.03
C TYR A 772 -12.21 -49.27 12.30
N VAL A 773 -11.81 -48.22 13.01
CA VAL A 773 -11.39 -46.94 12.40
C VAL A 773 -10.12 -47.11 11.56
N GLN A 774 -9.25 -48.08 11.88
CA GLN A 774 -8.00 -48.29 11.14
C GLN A 774 -8.23 -48.95 9.78
N ASP A 775 -9.21 -49.86 9.67
CA ASP A 775 -9.42 -50.68 8.47
C ASP A 775 -10.85 -50.60 7.90
N LYS A 776 -11.88 -50.85 8.71
CA LYS A 776 -13.27 -51.04 8.25
C LYS A 776 -13.96 -49.75 7.85
N PHE A 777 -13.70 -48.66 8.57
CA PHE A 777 -14.41 -47.39 8.36
C PHE A 777 -13.72 -46.50 7.33
N ARG A 778 -12.44 -46.75 7.01
CA ARG A 778 -11.72 -45.98 6.00
C ARG A 778 -12.32 -46.25 4.62
N GLY A 779 -12.72 -45.20 3.92
CA GLY A 779 -13.38 -45.31 2.61
C GLY A 779 -14.83 -45.79 2.66
N MET A 780 -15.43 -45.92 3.86
CA MET A 780 -16.84 -46.30 4.00
C MET A 780 -17.75 -45.16 3.54
N MET A 781 -18.63 -45.45 2.58
CA MET A 781 -19.70 -44.53 2.17
C MET A 781 -20.74 -44.41 3.27
N LEU A 782 -21.04 -43.18 3.68
CA LEU A 782 -22.07 -42.87 4.68
C LEU A 782 -23.23 -42.11 4.02
N PHE A 783 -24.45 -42.42 4.45
CA PHE A 783 -25.66 -41.75 4.01
C PHE A 783 -26.19 -40.90 5.16
N THR A 784 -26.16 -39.59 4.99
CA THR A 784 -26.60 -38.64 6.01
C THR A 784 -27.96 -38.06 5.63
N GLU A 785 -28.92 -38.13 6.53
CA GLU A 785 -30.24 -37.49 6.38
C GLU A 785 -30.49 -36.52 7.54
N VAL A 786 -31.17 -35.41 7.26
CA VAL A 786 -31.71 -34.53 8.29
C VAL A 786 -33.16 -34.95 8.51
N THR A 787 -33.46 -35.46 9.69
CA THR A 787 -34.83 -35.85 10.07
C THR A 787 -35.72 -34.62 10.29
N ASP A 788 -37.04 -34.81 10.30
CA ASP A 788 -38.04 -33.75 10.55
C ASP A 788 -37.83 -32.97 11.86
N ASN A 789 -37.07 -33.53 12.81
CA ASN A 789 -36.71 -32.90 14.07
C ASN A 789 -35.34 -32.19 14.03
N ASN A 790 -34.82 -31.88 12.84
CA ASN A 790 -33.48 -31.31 12.62
C ASN A 790 -32.32 -32.16 13.18
N ARG A 791 -32.57 -33.45 13.46
CA ARG A 791 -31.52 -34.37 13.88
C ARG A 791 -30.86 -34.96 12.64
N VAL A 792 -29.54 -34.79 12.56
CA VAL A 792 -28.69 -35.42 11.54
C VAL A 792 -28.46 -36.89 11.93
N VAL A 793 -28.86 -37.81 11.05
CA VAL A 793 -28.69 -39.26 11.23
C VAL A 793 -27.75 -39.77 10.14
N THR A 794 -26.71 -40.50 10.54
CA THR A 794 -25.71 -41.02 9.59
C THR A 794 -25.77 -42.54 9.54
N ARG A 795 -26.11 -43.09 8.38
CA ARG A 795 -26.24 -44.52 8.14
C ARG A 795 -25.03 -45.07 7.40
N THR A 796 -24.65 -46.28 7.78
CA THR A 796 -23.67 -47.09 7.03
C THR A 796 -24.40 -47.90 5.93
N PRO A 797 -23.69 -48.53 4.98
CA PRO A 797 -24.31 -49.44 4.01
C PRO A 797 -25.02 -50.64 4.67
N HIS A 798 -24.71 -50.91 5.95
CA HIS A 798 -25.28 -51.98 6.75
C HIS A 798 -26.38 -51.50 7.73
N GLY A 799 -26.91 -50.29 7.53
CA GLY A 799 -27.96 -49.71 8.36
C GLY A 799 -27.46 -48.69 9.39
N ASN A 800 -28.28 -48.42 10.42
CA ASN A 800 -27.98 -47.38 11.42
C ASN A 800 -27.00 -47.87 12.50
N LEU A 801 -25.75 -48.11 12.11
CA LEU A 801 -24.69 -48.52 13.03
C LEU A 801 -24.02 -47.33 13.73
N PHE A 802 -24.12 -46.13 13.17
CA PHE A 802 -23.39 -44.95 13.66
C PHE A 802 -24.25 -43.95 14.42
N GLY A 803 -25.57 -43.90 14.16
CA GLY A 803 -26.51 -43.07 14.90
C GLY A 803 -27.35 -42.16 14.03
#